data_AF-A0ABD3YUM0-F1
#
_entry.id   AF-A0ABD3YUM0-F1
#
_cell.length_a   1.000
_cell.length_b   1.000
_cell.length_c   1.000
_cell.angle_alpha   90.00
_cell.angle_beta   90.00
_cell.angle_gamma   90.00
#
_symmetry.space_group_name_H-M   'P 1'
#
loop_
_entity.id
_entity.type
_entity.pdbx_description
1 polymer ?
#
loop_
_entity_poly.entity_id
_entity_poly.type
_entity_poly.pdbx_seq_one_letter_code
_entity_poly.pdbx_strand_id
1 'polypeptide(L)'
;MPRRHGNLRDQEQALLRQRRAQAGIDVPSDFSWGLALSGGGVRSATFNFGLLRALAKNHVLKRFDYLSTVSGGGYVGAMLGRLYGPAQGAREVENGLAADDSLLLWWLRNNGRYLAPAGGRDLLMAGASMLRGFMATQLEIGILLLCIGMFTVLPHVLLALLGTPPVFLGNLWSLWFLAVPLLLLAAGALCWAYWFSRDRQDHALRDLLSVLLALLAALALAVQGLWPQLQSDIELGPRLLAYAVLVGALLIAPLGWLLRLPLRACPPEQQRLRLTHWLGWVLLGGAGVLLLGVCEAATWHLVVRLRESGNFTLISSSVLGSTGLAVVLLRALLPTLLERLRQQGLPSAYGSQLANLLGLALLAFLLLAWLTLLQAFLYLGGNLLSPGAAMQPWLPLLYWALVLAALGFYIGISGANLTQLNLASLHYFYRSRLARTYVAVANHGGPEARFPASLLVPAERRLIEGIESLREILPGDDVALADYQPHAYGGPLHLINCCINQTLDDRTHSYNADRKGVALTVSALGVETGTHGPRPPQGLERSSLAQWATISGAALSTGMGSRTSAGLAALVFMTGLRLGFWLPNPTRAAETGWRARLAKYLATRAEMLAQFPGLRAPFWYLSDGGHFDNSGVYALLKREVDLIVASDCGADPRYLFEDLENLVRKAKIDYDADIEFIDPASLARVSAGDARTLLFGTPESISPDCGREYLLLARITYASHRRGTLLVVKPHRCDSPLLELPFDLVGYADRNPAFPQQGTDDQFFDESQWEAYHQLGLALGSVLSRDFLQRLPGWADLASIVTLTAVGQPAPANGPNRRQRIAQNVRTTLGVGLSASLVVALWQGLEQYRGNIADSESKYASQLEAIADLYAKGNKVSDALRTRIGHLENFASRNGLSVEFASDMRTLFERASTACASGAESADCNYLRQLTSDPHPNSPVQQYWFGFTPLPEDNPALASAPPPPPPPPAAAPASPPVSAEMTPPPAVTAGAPPAPAPAAEPMTNPCMREGRRPVVLYTQIYSADEQRTARDFLKLLEGSGISTPGIENVVSAAARRGSPPPLPWPRPTFIYHARRDGECARWLAQKFSDKAVALPLAASLQASPGVIEFWLPAQAKPN
;
A
#
# COMPACT_ATOMS: atom_id res chain seq x y z
N MET A 1 -1.53 -49.94 -13.32
CA MET A 1 -0.09 -50.22 -13.17
C MET A 1 0.44 -49.45 -11.94
N PRO A 2 0.84 -50.13 -10.86
CA PRO A 2 1.51 -49.47 -9.74
C PRO A 2 3.01 -49.45 -10.02
N ARG A 3 3.59 -48.29 -10.36
CA ARG A 3 5.04 -48.15 -10.54
C ARG A 3 5.54 -46.93 -9.77
N ARG A 4 6.44 -47.23 -8.80
CA ARG A 4 7.42 -46.35 -8.13
C ARG A 4 6.88 -45.32 -7.13
N HIS A 5 6.51 -45.77 -5.92
CA HIS A 5 6.43 -44.90 -4.72
C HIS A 5 7.54 -45.20 -3.68
N GLY A 6 8.50 -46.10 -3.97
CA GLY A 6 9.58 -46.46 -3.04
C GLY A 6 10.96 -45.94 -3.45
N ASN A 7 11.24 -44.63 -3.39
CA ASN A 7 12.64 -44.16 -3.44
C ASN A 7 12.91 -42.78 -2.81
N LEU A 8 11.92 -42.07 -2.25
CA LEU A 8 12.11 -40.68 -1.78
C LEU A 8 12.25 -40.56 -0.26
N ARG A 9 11.51 -41.36 0.54
CA ARG A 9 11.74 -41.46 2.00
C ARG A 9 13.14 -42.00 2.27
N ASP A 10 13.60 -42.95 1.44
CA ASP A 10 14.96 -43.51 1.51
C ASP A 10 16.04 -42.48 1.15
N GLN A 11 15.76 -41.60 0.18
CA GLN A 11 16.65 -40.48 -0.17
C GLN A 11 16.73 -39.44 0.96
N GLU A 12 15.59 -39.03 1.52
CA GLU A 12 15.56 -38.11 2.65
C GLU A 12 16.31 -38.68 3.86
N GLN A 13 16.07 -39.96 4.19
CA GLN A 13 16.81 -40.67 5.24
C GLN A 13 18.31 -40.78 4.96
N ALA A 14 18.71 -40.96 3.70
CA ALA A 14 20.12 -40.94 3.32
C ALA A 14 20.75 -39.55 3.56
N LEU A 15 20.06 -38.46 3.21
CA LEU A 15 20.53 -37.09 3.48
C LEU A 15 20.65 -36.83 4.98
N LEU A 16 19.69 -37.29 5.79
CA LEU A 16 19.77 -37.15 7.25
C LEU A 16 20.96 -37.89 7.85
N ARG A 17 21.25 -39.12 7.38
CA ARG A 17 22.41 -39.88 7.82
C ARG A 17 23.71 -39.17 7.46
N GLN A 18 23.83 -38.67 6.23
CA GLN A 18 24.98 -37.88 5.78
C GLN A 18 25.16 -36.63 6.65
N ARG A 19 24.06 -35.90 6.89
CA ARG A 19 24.02 -34.69 7.70
C ARG A 19 24.49 -34.94 9.13
N ARG A 20 24.00 -36.00 9.79
CA ARG A 20 24.38 -36.37 11.16
C ARG A 20 25.85 -36.74 11.27
N ALA A 21 26.38 -37.44 10.27
CA ALA A 21 27.80 -37.75 10.17
C ALA A 21 28.65 -36.47 10.08
N GLN A 22 28.26 -35.52 9.23
CA GLN A 22 28.93 -34.22 9.10
C GLN A 22 28.85 -33.37 10.38
N ALA A 23 27.74 -33.46 11.11
CA ALA A 23 27.55 -32.75 12.38
C ALA A 23 28.26 -33.40 13.58
N GLY A 24 28.91 -34.56 13.40
CA GLY A 24 29.57 -35.30 14.49
C GLY A 24 28.59 -35.81 15.55
N ILE A 25 27.41 -36.27 15.12
CA ILE A 25 26.37 -36.83 16.00
C ILE A 25 26.48 -38.35 15.92
N ASP A 26 26.76 -38.99 17.06
CA ASP A 26 26.83 -40.45 17.15
C ASP A 26 25.56 -41.10 16.58
N VAL A 27 25.75 -41.92 15.54
CA VAL A 27 24.67 -42.61 14.82
C VAL A 27 24.42 -43.93 15.55
N PRO A 28 23.42 -43.99 16.47
CA PRO A 28 22.22 -44.75 16.15
C PRO A 28 20.96 -44.27 16.90
N SER A 29 20.09 -43.52 16.23
CA SER A 29 18.66 -43.55 16.53
C SER A 29 17.87 -43.13 15.29
N ASP A 30 16.85 -43.91 14.93
CA ASP A 30 15.81 -43.47 13.99
C ASP A 30 14.97 -42.29 14.54
N PHE A 31 15.26 -41.89 15.78
CA PHE A 31 14.70 -40.72 16.44
C PHE A 31 15.10 -39.44 15.71
N SER A 32 14.10 -38.66 15.29
CA SER A 32 14.21 -37.46 14.47
C SER A 32 13.81 -36.21 15.24
N TRP A 33 14.59 -35.14 15.04
CA TRP A 33 14.37 -33.84 15.69
C TRP A 33 13.94 -32.80 14.67
N GLY A 34 12.83 -32.13 14.91
CA GLY A 34 12.30 -31.04 14.08
C GLY A 34 12.24 -29.73 14.85
N LEU A 35 12.70 -28.66 14.21
CA LEU A 35 12.52 -27.29 14.70
C LEU A 35 11.53 -26.57 13.79
N ALA A 36 10.43 -26.09 14.35
CA ALA A 36 9.43 -25.28 13.65
C ALA A 36 9.54 -23.81 14.10
N LEU A 37 9.79 -22.90 13.14
CA LEU A 37 9.84 -21.47 13.38
C LEU A 37 8.62 -20.82 12.72
N SER A 38 7.66 -20.38 13.54
CA SER A 38 6.39 -19.85 13.06
C SER A 38 6.51 -18.49 12.36
N GLY A 39 5.44 -18.07 11.71
CA GLY A 39 5.33 -16.74 11.12
C GLY A 39 5.06 -15.60 12.10
N GLY A 40 5.04 -14.38 11.58
CA GLY A 40 4.85 -13.14 12.36
C GLY A 40 5.68 -11.93 11.90
N GLY A 41 6.29 -11.98 10.71
CA GLY A 41 7.14 -10.91 10.19
C GLY A 41 8.45 -10.72 10.97
N VAL A 42 8.98 -9.49 11.00
CA VAL A 42 10.25 -9.18 11.68
C VAL A 42 10.22 -9.52 13.18
N ARG A 43 9.07 -9.40 13.85
CA ARG A 43 8.89 -9.82 15.25
C ARG A 43 9.28 -11.28 15.47
N SER A 44 8.67 -12.16 14.66
CA SER A 44 8.93 -13.59 14.71
C SER A 44 10.38 -13.88 14.34
N ALA A 45 10.93 -13.22 13.30
CA ALA A 45 12.33 -13.34 12.93
C ALA A 45 13.24 -13.05 14.14
N THR A 46 13.09 -11.89 14.77
CA THR A 46 13.95 -11.47 15.89
C THR A 46 13.83 -12.38 17.12
N PHE A 47 12.61 -12.78 17.51
CA PHE A 47 12.42 -13.75 18.60
C PHE A 47 13.05 -15.11 18.27
N ASN A 48 12.81 -15.64 17.07
CA ASN A 48 13.37 -16.92 16.63
C ASN A 48 14.89 -16.89 16.55
N PHE A 49 15.49 -15.75 16.18
CA PHE A 49 16.93 -15.59 16.24
C PHE A 49 17.45 -15.73 17.68
N GLY A 50 16.81 -15.07 18.66
CA GLY A 50 17.12 -15.27 20.08
C GLY A 50 17.00 -16.73 20.52
N LEU A 51 15.91 -17.40 20.14
CA LEU A 51 15.69 -18.82 20.44
C LEU A 51 16.78 -19.72 19.83
N LEU A 52 17.17 -19.48 18.58
CA LEU A 52 18.26 -20.22 17.93
C LEU A 52 19.60 -20.02 18.66
N ARG A 53 19.89 -18.79 19.10
CA ARG A 53 21.09 -18.52 19.91
C ARG A 53 21.05 -19.25 21.25
N ALA A 54 19.89 -19.37 21.89
CA ALA A 54 19.74 -20.16 23.12
C ALA A 54 20.02 -21.65 22.87
N LEU A 55 19.47 -22.23 21.80
CA LEU A 55 19.74 -23.61 21.39
C LEU A 55 21.23 -23.83 21.05
N ALA A 56 21.88 -22.83 20.47
CA ALA A 56 23.30 -22.85 20.17
C ALA A 56 24.17 -22.79 21.45
N LYS A 57 23.85 -21.90 22.39
CA LYS A 57 24.50 -21.82 23.72
C LYS A 57 24.33 -23.13 24.52
N ASN A 58 23.22 -23.83 24.31
CA ASN A 58 22.96 -25.15 24.90
C ASN A 58 23.59 -26.33 24.14
N HIS A 59 24.35 -26.07 23.06
CA HIS A 59 24.98 -27.07 22.20
C HIS A 59 24.01 -28.15 21.68
N VAL A 60 22.76 -27.75 21.42
CA VAL A 60 21.69 -28.64 20.95
C VAL A 60 21.21 -28.28 19.55
N LEU A 61 21.53 -27.09 19.02
CA LEU A 61 21.10 -26.64 17.71
C LEU A 61 21.50 -27.62 16.60
N LYS A 62 22.72 -28.16 16.64
CA LYS A 62 23.15 -29.16 15.66
C LYS A 62 22.39 -30.49 15.76
N ARG A 63 21.51 -30.74 16.73
CA ARG A 63 20.74 -32.00 16.79
C ARG A 63 19.50 -32.01 15.90
N PHE A 64 18.98 -30.84 15.53
CA PHE A 64 17.79 -30.75 14.68
C PHE A 64 18.09 -31.24 13.26
N ASP A 65 17.32 -32.25 12.83
CA ASP A 65 17.40 -32.83 11.49
C ASP A 65 16.62 -32.00 10.47
N TYR A 66 15.47 -31.48 10.89
CA TYR A 66 14.58 -30.66 10.08
C TYR A 66 14.45 -29.26 10.67
N LEU A 67 14.42 -28.27 9.78
CA LEU A 67 14.06 -26.89 10.08
C LEU A 67 12.86 -26.53 9.22
N SER A 68 11.69 -26.36 9.82
CA SER A 68 10.47 -25.99 9.12
C SER A 68 10.09 -24.56 9.44
N THR A 69 9.91 -23.73 8.41
CA THR A 69 9.78 -22.29 8.61
C THR A 69 8.58 -21.71 7.86
N VAL A 70 8.02 -20.64 8.42
CA VAL A 70 6.92 -19.87 7.84
C VAL A 70 7.21 -18.39 8.01
N SER A 71 6.97 -17.57 6.98
CA SER A 71 6.99 -16.10 7.06
C SER A 71 8.27 -15.57 7.72
N GLY A 72 8.16 -14.82 8.83
CA GLY A 72 9.31 -14.33 9.61
C GLY A 72 10.31 -15.40 10.05
N GLY A 73 9.83 -16.61 10.39
CA GLY A 73 10.69 -17.76 10.66
C GLY A 73 11.51 -18.18 9.44
N GLY A 74 10.99 -17.94 8.23
CA GLY A 74 11.70 -18.17 6.96
C GLY A 74 12.87 -17.22 6.73
N TYR A 75 12.84 -16.01 7.29
CA TYR A 75 13.94 -15.04 7.16
C TYR A 75 15.16 -15.53 7.93
N VAL A 76 14.93 -15.92 9.18
CA VAL A 76 15.97 -16.45 10.06
C VAL A 76 16.37 -17.87 9.66
N GLY A 77 15.44 -18.69 9.16
CA GLY A 77 15.78 -20.02 8.64
C GLY A 77 16.66 -19.96 7.40
N ALA A 78 16.38 -19.03 6.47
CA ALA A 78 17.23 -18.82 5.31
C ALA A 78 18.63 -18.33 5.73
N MET A 79 18.70 -17.40 6.68
CA MET A 79 19.95 -16.95 7.31
C MET A 79 20.73 -18.10 7.94
N LEU A 80 20.09 -18.88 8.83
CA LEU A 80 20.72 -20.02 9.50
C LEU A 80 21.26 -21.01 8.48
N GLY A 81 20.46 -21.41 7.49
CA GLY A 81 20.93 -22.39 6.51
C GLY A 81 22.02 -21.84 5.57
N ARG A 82 22.11 -20.52 5.35
CA ARG A 82 23.20 -19.92 4.56
C ARG A 82 24.54 -19.98 5.29
N LEU A 83 24.55 -19.94 6.62
CA LEU A 83 25.77 -20.04 7.41
C LEU A 83 26.46 -21.41 7.28
N TYR A 84 25.73 -22.46 6.89
CA TYR A 84 26.32 -23.75 6.59
C TYR A 84 26.90 -23.75 5.19
N GLY A 85 28.20 -24.06 5.07
CA GLY A 85 28.88 -24.10 3.79
C GLY A 85 30.24 -24.78 3.86
N PRO A 86 30.99 -24.85 2.75
CA PRO A 86 32.29 -25.52 2.69
C PRO A 86 33.29 -25.04 3.74
N ALA A 87 33.21 -23.76 4.12
CA ALA A 87 34.12 -23.14 5.09
C ALA A 87 33.64 -23.26 6.56
N GLN A 88 32.38 -23.62 6.79
CA GLN A 88 31.71 -23.54 8.10
C GLN A 88 30.79 -24.75 8.29
N GLY A 89 31.23 -25.69 9.13
CA GLY A 89 30.45 -26.86 9.53
C GLY A 89 29.51 -26.56 10.70
N ALA A 90 28.81 -27.60 11.17
CA ALA A 90 27.81 -27.46 12.23
C ALA A 90 28.38 -26.94 13.56
N ARG A 91 29.63 -27.27 13.89
CA ARG A 91 30.26 -26.82 15.14
C ARG A 91 30.61 -25.34 15.09
N GLU A 92 31.15 -24.87 13.97
CA GLU A 92 31.50 -23.46 13.76
C GLU A 92 30.25 -22.58 13.79
N VAL A 93 29.18 -23.00 13.10
CA VAL A 93 27.89 -22.29 13.11
C VAL A 93 27.28 -22.24 14.51
N GLU A 94 27.26 -23.37 15.23
CA GLU A 94 26.74 -23.43 16.61
C GLU A 94 27.53 -22.51 17.55
N ASN A 95 28.87 -22.52 17.48
CA ASN A 95 29.70 -21.65 18.31
C ASN A 95 29.52 -20.16 17.96
N GLY A 96 29.49 -19.81 16.67
CA GLY A 96 29.33 -18.42 16.22
C GLY A 96 27.96 -17.83 16.54
N LEU A 97 26.88 -18.63 16.51
CA LEU A 97 25.56 -18.19 16.99
C LEU A 97 25.53 -18.01 18.52
N ALA A 98 26.23 -18.87 19.26
CA ALA A 98 26.28 -18.82 20.72
C ALA A 98 27.07 -17.62 21.26
N ALA A 99 28.03 -17.11 20.49
CA ALA A 99 28.86 -15.95 20.84
C ALA A 99 28.01 -14.66 21.00
N ASP A 100 28.34 -13.85 22.00
CA ASP A 100 27.67 -12.57 22.31
C ASP A 100 28.31 -11.36 21.59
N ASP A 101 29.44 -11.57 20.96
CA ASP A 101 30.25 -10.59 20.25
C ASP A 101 30.35 -10.88 18.74
N SER A 102 29.55 -11.80 18.21
CA SER A 102 29.64 -12.18 16.79
C SER A 102 29.22 -11.04 15.85
N LEU A 103 29.89 -10.97 14.69
CA LEU A 103 29.57 -10.01 13.65
C LEU A 103 28.14 -10.20 13.11
N LEU A 104 27.62 -11.44 13.13
CA LEU A 104 26.23 -11.76 12.81
C LEU A 104 25.24 -11.06 13.73
N LEU A 105 25.46 -11.13 15.04
CA LEU A 105 24.60 -10.47 16.03
C LEU A 105 24.64 -8.96 15.83
N TRP A 106 25.84 -8.38 15.68
CA TRP A 106 26.00 -6.96 15.37
C TRP A 106 25.25 -6.58 14.09
N TRP A 107 25.39 -7.37 13.03
CA TRP A 107 24.76 -7.11 11.73
C TRP A 107 23.23 -7.08 11.83
N LEU A 108 22.62 -8.11 12.42
CA LEU A 108 21.16 -8.19 12.51
C LEU A 108 20.58 -7.14 13.47
N ARG A 109 21.28 -6.83 14.57
CA ARG A 109 20.91 -5.77 15.51
C ARG A 109 20.86 -4.40 14.82
N ASN A 110 21.91 -4.05 14.06
CA ASN A 110 21.99 -2.76 13.37
C ASN A 110 21.12 -2.67 12.11
N ASN A 111 20.61 -3.81 11.61
CA ASN A 111 19.76 -3.86 10.43
C ASN A 111 18.33 -4.35 10.73
N GLY A 112 17.86 -4.17 11.97
CA GLY A 112 16.47 -4.46 12.36
C GLY A 112 15.44 -3.70 11.52
N ARG A 113 15.76 -2.47 11.08
CA ARG A 113 14.98 -1.67 10.11
C ARG A 113 15.28 -2.03 8.65
N TYR A 114 15.32 -3.32 8.33
CA TYR A 114 15.78 -3.83 7.03
C TYR A 114 15.02 -3.27 5.80
N LEU A 115 13.77 -2.84 5.96
CA LEU A 115 12.97 -2.25 4.87
C LEU A 115 13.43 -0.84 4.47
N ALA A 116 13.93 -0.04 5.42
CA ALA A 116 14.39 1.33 5.19
C ALA A 116 15.58 1.71 6.10
N PRO A 117 16.74 1.04 5.94
CA PRO A 117 17.90 1.27 6.81
C PRO A 117 18.43 2.71 6.73
N ALA A 118 18.35 3.38 5.58
CA ALA A 118 18.76 4.78 5.41
C ALA A 118 17.62 5.80 5.63
N GLY A 119 16.51 5.39 6.26
CA GLY A 119 15.36 6.25 6.55
C GLY A 119 14.71 6.85 5.30
N GLY A 120 14.59 8.18 5.24
CA GLY A 120 13.82 8.92 4.23
C GLY A 120 14.20 8.63 2.77
N ARG A 121 15.48 8.39 2.45
CA ARG A 121 15.92 8.09 1.08
C ARG A 121 15.44 6.73 0.58
N ASP A 122 15.50 5.71 1.44
CA ASP A 122 14.98 4.38 1.11
C ASP A 122 13.45 4.39 0.98
N LEU A 123 12.78 5.22 1.77
CA LEU A 123 11.34 5.46 1.69
C LEU A 123 10.95 6.11 0.35
N LEU A 124 11.72 7.07 -0.16
CA LEU A 124 11.50 7.62 -1.51
C LEU A 124 11.63 6.54 -2.59
N MET A 125 12.64 5.67 -2.50
CA MET A 125 12.83 4.57 -3.45
C MET A 125 11.71 3.52 -3.35
N ALA A 126 11.23 3.23 -2.14
CA ALA A 126 10.05 2.40 -1.92
C ALA A 126 8.79 3.05 -2.52
N GLY A 127 8.59 4.35 -2.33
CA GLY A 127 7.52 5.14 -2.90
C GLY A 127 7.53 5.16 -4.43
N ALA A 128 8.72 5.33 -5.04
CA ALA A 128 8.89 5.23 -6.49
C ALA A 128 8.55 3.83 -7.02
N SER A 129 8.97 2.78 -6.29
CA SER A 129 8.64 1.39 -6.64
C SER A 129 7.15 1.12 -6.56
N MET A 130 6.47 1.65 -5.53
CA MET A 130 5.01 1.59 -5.37
C MET A 130 4.30 2.33 -6.50
N LEU A 131 4.74 3.54 -6.86
CA LEU A 131 4.14 4.34 -7.94
C LEU A 131 4.24 3.60 -9.27
N ARG A 132 5.42 3.05 -9.58
CA ARG A 132 5.63 2.23 -10.78
C ARG A 132 4.72 1.00 -10.80
N GLY A 133 4.64 0.27 -9.69
CA GLY A 133 3.77 -0.91 -9.56
C GLY A 133 2.28 -0.56 -9.69
N PHE A 134 1.88 0.57 -9.11
CA PHE A 134 0.54 1.14 -9.24
C PHE A 134 0.21 1.45 -10.71
N MET A 135 1.04 2.24 -11.39
CA MET A 135 0.83 2.59 -12.80
C MET A 135 0.75 1.34 -13.69
N ALA A 136 1.64 0.38 -13.49
CA ALA A 136 1.61 -0.89 -14.21
C ALA A 136 0.31 -1.67 -13.95
N THR A 137 -0.14 -1.72 -12.70
CA THR A 137 -1.39 -2.41 -12.35
C THR A 137 -2.62 -1.70 -12.94
N GLN A 138 -2.68 -0.37 -12.89
CA GLN A 138 -3.76 0.41 -13.48
C GLN A 138 -3.81 0.25 -15.00
N LEU A 139 -2.66 0.16 -15.67
CA LEU A 139 -2.59 -0.12 -17.11
C LEU A 139 -3.22 -1.49 -17.44
N GLU A 140 -2.83 -2.55 -16.72
CA GLU A 140 -3.36 -3.91 -16.97
C GLU A 140 -4.87 -4.01 -16.66
N ILE A 141 -5.34 -3.32 -15.62
CA ILE A 141 -6.77 -3.19 -15.32
C ILE A 141 -7.49 -2.43 -16.45
N GLY A 142 -6.93 -1.30 -16.86
CA GLY A 142 -7.49 -0.47 -17.94
C GLY A 142 -7.65 -1.27 -19.23
N ILE A 143 -6.66 -2.10 -19.60
CA ILE A 143 -6.75 -2.98 -20.77
C ILE A 143 -7.91 -3.98 -20.64
N LEU A 144 -8.06 -4.63 -19.50
CA LEU A 144 -9.18 -5.57 -19.27
C LEU A 144 -10.54 -4.86 -19.33
N LEU A 145 -10.66 -3.70 -18.68
CA LEU A 145 -11.90 -2.92 -18.67
C LEU A 145 -12.22 -2.36 -20.07
N LEU A 146 -11.21 -1.96 -20.85
CA LEU A 146 -11.38 -1.56 -22.24
C LEU A 146 -11.82 -2.75 -23.10
N CYS A 147 -11.26 -3.95 -22.94
CA CYS A 147 -11.76 -5.14 -23.66
C CYS A 147 -13.23 -5.41 -23.36
N ILE A 148 -13.64 -5.32 -22.09
CA ILE A 148 -15.05 -5.42 -21.70
C ILE A 148 -15.85 -4.31 -22.38
N GLY A 149 -15.36 -3.07 -22.39
CA GLY A 149 -16.04 -1.94 -23.01
C GLY A 149 -16.19 -2.02 -24.52
N MET A 150 -15.19 -2.52 -25.22
CA MET A 150 -15.25 -2.78 -26.66
C MET A 150 -16.35 -3.77 -26.99
N PHE A 151 -16.55 -4.79 -26.14
CA PHE A 151 -17.66 -5.73 -26.25
C PHE A 151 -18.99 -5.09 -25.88
N THR A 152 -19.07 -4.32 -24.79
CA THR A 152 -20.29 -3.63 -24.35
C THR A 152 -20.86 -2.71 -25.43
N VAL A 153 -20.00 -1.95 -26.12
CA VAL A 153 -20.42 -0.94 -27.14
C VAL A 153 -20.64 -1.56 -28.53
N LEU A 154 -20.25 -2.81 -28.75
CA LEU A 154 -20.32 -3.50 -30.05
C LEU A 154 -21.70 -3.40 -30.73
N PRO A 155 -22.86 -3.59 -30.05
CA PRO A 155 -24.17 -3.49 -30.69
C PRO A 155 -24.42 -2.14 -31.36
N HIS A 156 -23.97 -1.04 -30.75
CA HIS A 156 -24.14 0.31 -31.29
C HIS A 156 -23.25 0.57 -32.50
N VAL A 157 -22.03 0.03 -32.49
CA VAL A 157 -21.12 0.10 -33.64
C VAL A 157 -21.70 -0.68 -34.82
N LEU A 158 -22.27 -1.87 -34.57
CA LEU A 158 -22.94 -2.66 -35.60
C LEU A 158 -24.19 -1.98 -36.15
N LEU A 159 -24.97 -1.30 -35.31
CA LEU A 159 -26.14 -0.55 -35.74
C LEU A 159 -25.76 0.64 -36.62
N ALA A 160 -24.64 1.31 -36.33
CA ALA A 160 -24.11 2.38 -37.18
C ALA A 160 -23.77 1.91 -38.60
N LEU A 161 -23.37 0.63 -38.78
CA LEU A 161 -23.17 0.02 -40.10
C LEU A 161 -24.47 -0.17 -40.90
N LEU A 162 -25.59 -0.34 -40.20
CA LEU A 162 -26.91 -0.54 -40.80
C LEU A 162 -27.58 0.80 -41.18
N GLY A 163 -26.93 1.94 -40.92
CA GLY A 163 -27.41 3.26 -41.32
C GLY A 163 -28.63 3.76 -40.54
N THR A 164 -29.06 3.05 -39.50
CA THR A 164 -30.20 3.43 -38.66
C THR A 164 -29.72 4.36 -37.53
N PRO A 165 -30.17 5.62 -37.47
CA PRO A 165 -29.78 6.53 -36.40
C PRO A 165 -30.31 6.01 -35.04
N PRO A 166 -29.52 6.11 -33.95
CA PRO A 166 -29.91 5.63 -32.62
C PRO A 166 -31.19 6.28 -32.04
N VAL A 167 -31.67 7.34 -32.68
CA VAL A 167 -32.91 8.07 -32.34
C VAL A 167 -34.17 7.22 -32.51
N PHE A 168 -34.16 6.16 -33.33
CA PHE A 168 -35.35 5.32 -33.59
C PHE A 168 -35.78 4.42 -32.42
N LEU A 169 -35.02 4.37 -31.33
CA LEU A 169 -35.29 3.58 -30.12
C LEU A 169 -35.58 4.47 -28.90
N GLY A 170 -36.31 5.58 -29.06
CA GLY A 170 -36.45 6.69 -28.10
C GLY A 170 -36.67 6.41 -26.60
N ASN A 171 -36.90 5.17 -26.17
CA ASN A 171 -36.96 4.73 -24.77
C ASN A 171 -35.95 3.63 -24.36
N LEU A 172 -35.20 3.02 -25.28
CA LEU A 172 -34.20 1.98 -25.01
C LEU A 172 -32.80 2.55 -25.12
N TRP A 173 -32.22 2.89 -23.97
CA TRP A 173 -30.88 3.47 -23.84
C TRP A 173 -29.76 2.44 -24.11
N SER A 174 -30.11 1.17 -24.33
CA SER A 174 -29.19 0.09 -24.69
C SER A 174 -29.87 -1.01 -25.51
N LEU A 175 -29.16 -1.50 -26.53
CA LEU A 175 -29.58 -2.63 -27.38
C LEU A 175 -29.51 -3.98 -26.68
N TRP A 176 -28.76 -4.11 -25.59
CA TRP A 176 -28.69 -5.34 -24.79
C TRP A 176 -30.05 -5.73 -24.22
N PHE A 177 -30.92 -4.77 -23.94
CA PHE A 177 -32.28 -5.04 -23.44
C PHE A 177 -33.16 -5.77 -24.46
N LEU A 178 -32.85 -5.71 -25.76
CA LEU A 178 -33.55 -6.45 -26.80
C LEU A 178 -33.30 -7.96 -26.73
N ALA A 179 -32.18 -8.39 -26.12
CA ALA A 179 -31.86 -9.80 -25.94
C ALA A 179 -32.52 -10.42 -24.69
N VAL A 180 -33.02 -9.59 -23.75
CA VAL A 180 -33.62 -10.06 -22.49
C VAL A 180 -34.87 -10.91 -22.73
N PRO A 181 -35.84 -10.52 -23.60
CA PRO A 181 -36.99 -11.36 -23.91
C PRO A 181 -36.56 -12.74 -24.45
N LEU A 182 -35.60 -12.80 -25.38
CA LEU A 182 -35.12 -14.06 -25.95
C LEU A 182 -34.54 -14.99 -24.87
N LEU A 183 -33.84 -14.44 -23.87
CA LEU A 183 -33.26 -15.20 -22.76
C LEU A 183 -34.34 -15.70 -21.79
N LEU A 184 -35.36 -14.89 -21.51
CA LEU A 184 -36.52 -15.32 -20.71
C LEU A 184 -37.29 -16.44 -21.40
N LEU A 185 -37.43 -16.39 -22.73
CA LEU A 185 -38.05 -17.44 -23.51
C LEU A 185 -37.23 -18.73 -23.51
N ALA A 186 -35.90 -18.62 -23.67
CA ALA A 186 -35.01 -19.77 -23.55
C ALA A 186 -35.07 -20.41 -22.15
N ALA A 187 -35.07 -19.59 -21.09
CA ALA A 187 -35.22 -20.06 -19.71
C ALA A 187 -36.58 -20.76 -19.51
N GLY A 188 -37.66 -20.15 -20.01
CA GLY A 188 -38.99 -20.74 -19.99
C GLY A 188 -39.05 -22.09 -20.72
N ALA A 189 -38.46 -22.20 -21.90
CA ALA A 189 -38.35 -23.46 -22.67
C ALA A 189 -37.60 -24.55 -21.91
N LEU A 190 -36.53 -24.20 -21.19
CA LEU A 190 -35.76 -25.14 -20.37
C LEU A 190 -36.52 -25.58 -19.11
N CYS A 191 -37.21 -24.67 -18.42
CA CYS A 191 -38.09 -25.00 -17.29
C CYS A 191 -39.21 -25.95 -17.74
N TRP A 192 -39.81 -25.68 -18.90
CA TRP A 192 -40.83 -26.54 -19.47
C TRP A 192 -40.25 -27.92 -19.84
N ALA A 193 -39.11 -27.97 -20.53
CA ALA A 193 -38.43 -29.23 -20.84
C ALA A 193 -38.10 -30.05 -19.59
N TYR A 194 -37.74 -29.41 -18.48
CA TYR A 194 -37.47 -30.07 -17.20
C TYR A 194 -38.73 -30.76 -16.66
N TRP A 195 -39.88 -30.09 -16.62
CA TRP A 195 -41.13 -30.67 -16.11
C TRP A 195 -41.68 -31.82 -16.99
N PHE A 196 -41.34 -31.83 -18.27
CA PHE A 196 -41.70 -32.91 -19.21
C PHE A 196 -40.68 -34.06 -19.29
N SER A 197 -39.54 -33.97 -18.58
CA SER A 197 -38.59 -35.07 -18.44
C SER A 197 -39.05 -36.04 -17.33
N ARG A 198 -40.11 -36.81 -17.61
CA ARG A 198 -40.70 -37.79 -16.67
C ARG A 198 -40.11 -39.19 -16.83
N ASP A 199 -40.25 -40.01 -15.79
CA ASP A 199 -39.89 -41.42 -15.84
C ASP A 199 -40.85 -42.18 -16.78
N ARG A 200 -40.36 -43.26 -17.40
CA ARG A 200 -40.90 -43.91 -18.63
C ARG A 200 -42.36 -44.39 -18.59
N GLN A 201 -43.10 -44.22 -17.50
CA GLN A 201 -44.45 -44.77 -17.31
C GLN A 201 -45.62 -43.83 -17.61
N ASP A 202 -45.40 -42.60 -18.11
CA ASP A 202 -46.50 -41.65 -18.39
C ASP A 202 -46.80 -41.43 -19.88
N HIS A 203 -48.10 -41.41 -20.22
CA HIS A 203 -48.66 -41.50 -21.58
C HIS A 203 -48.43 -40.26 -22.49
N ALA A 204 -47.88 -40.49 -23.69
CA ALA A 204 -47.61 -39.50 -24.74
C ALA A 204 -48.81 -38.66 -25.24
N LEU A 205 -50.04 -39.12 -25.01
CA LEU A 205 -51.26 -38.40 -25.41
C LEU A 205 -51.50 -37.14 -24.56
N ARG A 206 -51.15 -37.18 -23.27
CA ARG A 206 -51.29 -36.03 -22.35
C ARG A 206 -50.30 -34.90 -22.68
N ASP A 207 -49.10 -35.25 -23.16
CA ASP A 207 -48.12 -34.30 -23.68
C ASP A 207 -48.68 -33.54 -24.90
N LEU A 208 -49.27 -34.27 -25.85
CA LEU A 208 -49.85 -33.65 -27.05
C LEU A 208 -51.01 -32.71 -26.69
N LEU A 209 -51.90 -33.14 -25.79
CA LEU A 209 -53.05 -32.36 -25.34
C LEU A 209 -52.65 -31.09 -24.57
N SER A 210 -51.66 -31.17 -23.68
CA SER A 210 -51.18 -29.99 -22.93
C SER A 210 -50.47 -28.97 -23.83
N VAL A 211 -49.69 -29.43 -24.82
CA VAL A 211 -49.09 -28.55 -25.84
C VAL A 211 -50.17 -27.89 -26.70
N LEU A 212 -51.19 -28.64 -27.13
CA LEU A 212 -52.30 -28.12 -27.93
C LEU A 212 -53.11 -27.06 -27.15
N LEU A 213 -53.36 -27.30 -25.86
CA LEU A 213 -54.09 -26.37 -25.00
C LEU A 213 -53.31 -25.06 -24.78
N ALA A 214 -51.99 -25.15 -24.58
CA ALA A 214 -51.12 -23.99 -24.43
C ALA A 214 -51.06 -23.16 -25.74
N LEU A 215 -51.00 -23.83 -26.89
CA LEU A 215 -51.04 -23.19 -28.21
C LEU A 215 -52.37 -22.46 -28.46
N LEU A 216 -53.50 -23.08 -28.10
CA LEU A 216 -54.83 -22.47 -28.24
C LEU A 216 -55.02 -21.27 -27.30
N ALA A 217 -54.60 -21.39 -26.03
CA ALA A 217 -54.73 -20.33 -25.05
C ALA A 217 -53.94 -19.08 -25.45
N ALA A 218 -52.73 -19.26 -25.98
CA ALA A 218 -51.94 -18.10 -26.36
C ALA A 218 -52.22 -17.58 -27.79
N LEU A 219 -52.81 -18.39 -28.68
CA LEU A 219 -53.44 -17.86 -29.91
C LEU A 219 -54.60 -16.91 -29.55
N ALA A 220 -55.44 -17.28 -28.59
CA ALA A 220 -56.56 -16.45 -28.13
C ALA A 220 -56.07 -15.12 -27.51
N LEU A 221 -55.05 -15.17 -26.65
CA LEU A 221 -54.43 -13.97 -26.06
C LEU A 221 -53.72 -13.11 -27.12
N ALA A 222 -53.12 -13.69 -28.16
CA ALA A 222 -52.44 -12.95 -29.22
C ALA A 222 -53.45 -12.19 -30.07
N VAL A 223 -54.57 -12.82 -30.41
CA VAL A 223 -55.69 -12.18 -31.10
C VAL A 223 -56.31 -11.06 -30.27
N GLN A 224 -56.51 -11.27 -28.96
CA GLN A 224 -57.02 -10.24 -28.04
C GLN A 224 -56.05 -9.06 -27.89
N GLY A 225 -54.75 -9.35 -27.83
CA GLY A 225 -53.71 -8.35 -27.88
C GLY A 225 -53.80 -7.51 -29.14
N LEU A 226 -53.81 -8.15 -30.34
CA LEU A 226 -53.69 -7.54 -31.70
C LEU A 226 -54.89 -6.68 -32.07
N TRP A 227 -55.98 -6.88 -31.34
CA TRP A 227 -57.26 -6.26 -31.58
C TRP A 227 -57.24 -4.73 -31.59
N PRO A 228 -56.61 -4.02 -30.64
CA PRO A 228 -56.61 -2.55 -30.61
C PRO A 228 -55.55 -1.92 -31.53
N GLN A 229 -54.53 -2.66 -31.96
CA GLN A 229 -53.41 -2.15 -32.76
C GLN A 229 -53.58 -2.31 -34.27
N LEU A 230 -54.51 -3.17 -34.70
CA LEU A 230 -55.04 -3.10 -36.06
C LEU A 230 -55.78 -1.78 -36.35
N GLN A 231 -56.04 -0.95 -35.32
CA GLN A 231 -56.88 0.24 -35.41
C GLN A 231 -56.18 1.60 -35.23
N SER A 232 -54.96 1.70 -34.65
CA SER A 232 -54.33 3.03 -34.43
C SER A 232 -52.82 3.01 -34.13
N ASP A 233 -52.14 4.05 -34.63
CA ASP A 233 -50.68 4.19 -34.81
C ASP A 233 -49.77 4.41 -33.56
N ILE A 234 -48.47 4.18 -33.79
CA ILE A 234 -47.19 4.73 -33.27
C ILE A 234 -46.77 4.60 -31.77
N GLU A 235 -47.62 4.38 -30.77
CA GLU A 235 -47.13 4.10 -29.38
C GLU A 235 -46.71 2.63 -29.14
N LEU A 236 -46.01 2.02 -30.10
CA LEU A 236 -45.90 0.55 -30.22
C LEU A 236 -44.95 -0.17 -29.24
N GLY A 237 -44.21 0.53 -28.38
CA GLY A 237 -43.13 -0.06 -27.55
C GLY A 237 -43.56 -1.11 -26.49
N PRO A 238 -44.38 -0.75 -25.48
CA PRO A 238 -44.75 -1.66 -24.40
C PRO A 238 -45.71 -2.78 -24.85
N ARG A 239 -46.48 -2.53 -25.91
CA ARG A 239 -47.40 -3.52 -26.47
C ARG A 239 -46.68 -4.54 -27.34
N LEU A 240 -45.73 -4.14 -28.21
CA LEU A 240 -44.85 -5.09 -28.92
C LEU A 240 -44.09 -6.01 -27.97
N LEU A 241 -43.65 -5.48 -26.82
CA LEU A 241 -43.02 -6.29 -25.77
C LEU A 241 -43.99 -7.34 -25.20
N ALA A 242 -45.25 -6.96 -24.96
CA ALA A 242 -46.29 -7.91 -24.52
C ALA A 242 -46.56 -9.02 -25.56
N TYR A 243 -46.58 -8.72 -26.86
CA TYR A 243 -46.66 -9.78 -27.89
C TYR A 243 -45.39 -10.58 -28.02
N ALA A 244 -44.22 -9.98 -27.94
CA ALA A 244 -42.97 -10.72 -28.02
C ALA A 244 -42.87 -11.72 -26.86
N VAL A 245 -43.32 -11.33 -25.67
CA VAL A 245 -43.44 -12.20 -24.49
C VAL A 245 -44.51 -13.29 -24.71
N LEU A 246 -45.64 -12.96 -25.32
CA LEU A 246 -46.76 -13.90 -25.52
C LEU A 246 -46.53 -14.89 -26.69
N VAL A 247 -46.07 -14.41 -27.84
CA VAL A 247 -45.60 -15.23 -28.98
C VAL A 247 -44.40 -16.08 -28.55
N GLY A 248 -43.53 -15.51 -27.72
CA GLY A 248 -42.51 -16.28 -27.07
C GLY A 248 -43.07 -17.39 -26.16
N ALA A 249 -44.11 -17.11 -25.38
CA ALA A 249 -44.78 -18.10 -24.55
C ALA A 249 -45.41 -19.25 -25.38
N LEU A 250 -45.87 -18.96 -26.60
CA LEU A 250 -46.33 -19.96 -27.58
C LEU A 250 -45.21 -20.85 -28.12
N LEU A 251 -44.00 -20.31 -28.27
CA LEU A 251 -42.84 -21.03 -28.82
C LEU A 251 -42.12 -21.90 -27.77
N ILE A 252 -42.32 -21.63 -26.47
CA ILE A 252 -41.70 -22.35 -25.34
C ILE A 252 -42.01 -23.85 -25.34
N ALA A 253 -43.25 -24.25 -25.64
CA ALA A 253 -43.69 -25.65 -25.60
C ALA A 253 -43.05 -26.53 -26.70
N PRO A 254 -43.14 -26.19 -28.01
CA PRO A 254 -42.45 -26.95 -29.06
C PRO A 254 -40.93 -26.87 -28.94
N LEU A 255 -40.36 -25.73 -28.50
CA LEU A 255 -38.92 -25.60 -28.28
C LEU A 255 -38.42 -26.47 -27.12
N GLY A 256 -39.15 -26.53 -26.00
CA GLY A 256 -38.83 -27.41 -24.88
C GLY A 256 -38.87 -28.90 -25.28
N TRP A 257 -39.82 -29.27 -26.16
CA TRP A 257 -39.87 -30.62 -26.73
C TRP A 257 -38.70 -30.90 -27.69
N LEU A 258 -38.32 -29.95 -28.55
CA LEU A 258 -37.17 -30.06 -29.45
C LEU A 258 -35.85 -30.19 -28.68
N LEU A 259 -35.66 -29.40 -27.62
CA LEU A 259 -34.47 -29.45 -26.74
C LEU A 259 -34.30 -30.82 -26.04
N ARG A 260 -35.38 -31.60 -25.92
CA ARG A 260 -35.34 -32.98 -25.39
C ARG A 260 -34.85 -34.00 -26.40
N LEU A 261 -35.03 -33.77 -27.71
CA LEU A 261 -34.69 -34.74 -28.77
C LEU A 261 -33.25 -35.26 -28.67
N PRO A 262 -32.22 -34.42 -28.53
CA PRO A 262 -30.83 -34.89 -28.37
C PRO A 262 -30.57 -35.57 -27.01
N LEU A 263 -31.45 -35.41 -26.03
CA LEU A 263 -31.28 -35.91 -24.66
C LEU A 263 -32.05 -37.21 -24.39
N ARG A 264 -32.93 -37.67 -25.30
CA ARG A 264 -33.75 -38.90 -25.13
C ARG A 264 -32.95 -40.17 -24.87
N ALA A 265 -31.68 -40.19 -25.26
CA ALA A 265 -30.77 -41.31 -25.03
C ALA A 265 -30.26 -41.40 -23.56
N CYS A 266 -30.43 -40.35 -22.76
CA CYS A 266 -30.02 -40.31 -21.36
C CYS A 266 -31.17 -40.67 -20.40
N PRO A 267 -30.90 -41.23 -19.21
CA PRO A 267 -31.89 -41.38 -18.14
C PRO A 267 -32.54 -40.03 -17.76
N PRO A 268 -33.83 -40.00 -17.37
CA PRO A 268 -34.55 -38.76 -17.03
C PRO A 268 -33.83 -37.89 -15.99
N GLU A 269 -33.20 -38.49 -14.98
CA GLU A 269 -32.40 -37.77 -13.97
C GLU A 269 -31.23 -36.99 -14.58
N GLN A 270 -30.50 -37.59 -15.54
CA GLN A 270 -29.40 -36.92 -16.24
C GLN A 270 -29.91 -35.83 -17.17
N GLN A 271 -31.09 -36.03 -17.79
CA GLN A 271 -31.73 -35.00 -18.61
C GLN A 271 -32.10 -33.78 -17.75
N ARG A 272 -32.74 -34.00 -16.60
CA ARG A 272 -33.08 -32.95 -15.62
C ARG A 272 -31.84 -32.17 -15.21
N LEU A 273 -30.77 -32.85 -14.81
CA LEU A 273 -29.52 -32.21 -14.40
C LEU A 273 -28.92 -31.35 -15.53
N ARG A 274 -28.86 -31.86 -16.77
CA ARG A 274 -28.35 -31.08 -17.93
C ARG A 274 -29.22 -29.86 -18.24
N LEU A 275 -30.54 -30.01 -18.20
CA LEU A 275 -31.49 -28.91 -18.41
C LEU A 275 -31.37 -27.85 -17.31
N THR A 276 -31.22 -28.26 -16.04
CA THR A 276 -30.96 -27.35 -14.92
C THR A 276 -29.63 -26.62 -15.09
N HIS A 277 -28.57 -27.31 -15.55
CA HIS A 277 -27.29 -26.65 -15.86
C HIS A 277 -27.44 -25.64 -17.01
N TRP A 278 -28.10 -26.01 -18.11
CA TRP A 278 -28.37 -25.10 -19.21
C TRP A 278 -29.23 -23.91 -18.79
N LEU A 279 -30.25 -24.13 -17.95
CA LEU A 279 -31.06 -23.06 -17.37
C LEU A 279 -30.19 -22.12 -16.53
N GLY A 280 -29.32 -22.68 -15.70
CA GLY A 280 -28.32 -21.91 -14.94
C GLY A 280 -27.45 -21.04 -15.85
N TRP A 281 -26.95 -21.59 -16.96
CA TRP A 281 -26.17 -20.83 -17.95
C TRP A 281 -26.98 -19.74 -18.66
N VAL A 282 -28.23 -20.01 -19.02
CA VAL A 282 -29.13 -19.01 -19.63
C VAL A 282 -29.46 -17.89 -18.66
N LEU A 283 -29.76 -18.21 -17.40
CA LEU A 283 -30.04 -17.21 -16.37
C LEU A 283 -28.80 -16.36 -16.06
N LEU A 284 -27.62 -17.00 -15.96
CA LEU A 284 -26.35 -16.29 -15.75
C LEU A 284 -26.01 -15.40 -16.96
N GLY A 285 -26.20 -15.90 -18.18
CA GLY A 285 -26.06 -15.12 -19.41
C GLY A 285 -27.04 -13.95 -19.47
N GLY A 286 -28.30 -14.18 -19.06
CA GLY A 286 -29.34 -13.15 -18.91
C GLY A 286 -28.95 -12.05 -17.94
N ALA A 287 -28.48 -12.41 -16.75
CA ALA A 287 -27.96 -11.45 -15.78
C ALA A 287 -26.77 -10.65 -16.34
N GLY A 288 -25.87 -11.31 -17.09
CA GLY A 288 -24.75 -10.66 -17.78
C GLY A 288 -25.20 -9.65 -18.83
N VAL A 289 -26.14 -10.02 -19.70
CA VAL A 289 -26.73 -9.14 -20.72
C VAL A 289 -27.45 -7.95 -20.09
N LEU A 290 -28.23 -8.17 -19.03
CA LEU A 290 -28.87 -7.10 -18.27
C LEU A 290 -27.84 -6.14 -17.68
N LEU A 291 -26.77 -6.66 -17.08
CA LEU A 291 -25.69 -5.85 -16.51
C LEU A 291 -24.99 -5.01 -17.59
N LEU A 292 -24.67 -5.60 -18.75
CA LEU A 292 -24.10 -4.87 -19.88
C LEU A 292 -25.03 -3.75 -20.34
N GLY A 293 -26.34 -4.03 -20.43
CA GLY A 293 -27.33 -3.03 -20.80
C GLY A 293 -27.46 -1.89 -19.81
N VAL A 294 -27.47 -2.18 -18.51
CA VAL A 294 -27.49 -1.17 -17.44
C VAL A 294 -26.22 -0.33 -17.47
N CYS A 295 -25.04 -0.96 -17.59
CA CYS A 295 -23.78 -0.24 -17.69
C CYS A 295 -23.74 0.69 -18.91
N GLU A 296 -24.13 0.19 -20.08
CA GLU A 296 -24.15 0.97 -21.31
C GLU A 296 -25.16 2.13 -21.27
N ALA A 297 -26.35 1.91 -20.72
CA ALA A 297 -27.35 2.95 -20.56
C ALA A 297 -26.88 4.04 -19.56
N ALA A 298 -26.26 3.63 -18.45
CA ALA A 298 -25.72 4.55 -17.45
C ALA A 298 -24.57 5.40 -18.01
N THR A 299 -23.69 4.82 -18.82
CA THR A 299 -22.57 5.55 -19.43
C THR A 299 -23.07 6.52 -20.49
N TRP A 300 -24.07 6.16 -21.31
CA TRP A 300 -24.71 7.09 -22.24
C TRP A 300 -25.35 8.27 -21.52
N HIS A 301 -26.05 8.02 -20.41
CA HIS A 301 -26.59 9.09 -19.57
C HIS A 301 -25.51 10.03 -19.08
N LEU A 302 -24.39 9.50 -18.61
CA LEU A 302 -23.28 10.29 -18.15
C LEU A 302 -22.66 11.11 -19.31
N VAL A 303 -22.40 10.49 -20.46
CA VAL A 303 -21.86 11.17 -21.65
C VAL A 303 -22.75 12.34 -22.11
N VAL A 304 -24.06 12.15 -22.17
CA VAL A 304 -25.02 13.21 -22.56
C VAL A 304 -24.99 14.36 -21.55
N ARG A 305 -25.07 14.06 -20.25
CA ARG A 305 -24.97 15.07 -19.18
C ARG A 305 -23.66 15.85 -19.23
N LEU A 306 -22.55 15.15 -19.48
CA LEU A 306 -21.23 15.76 -19.63
C LEU A 306 -21.18 16.70 -20.85
N ARG A 307 -21.80 16.32 -21.96
CA ARG A 307 -21.90 17.17 -23.16
C ARG A 307 -22.75 18.41 -22.92
N GLU A 308 -23.92 18.26 -22.29
CA GLU A 308 -24.82 19.37 -21.95
C GLU A 308 -24.15 20.40 -21.04
N SER A 309 -23.21 19.98 -20.20
CA SER A 309 -22.46 20.87 -19.30
C SER A 309 -21.41 21.76 -19.99
N GLY A 310 -21.12 21.58 -21.29
CA GLY A 310 -20.13 22.37 -22.05
C GLY A 310 -18.65 22.12 -21.71
N ASN A 311 -18.35 21.33 -20.68
CA ASN A 311 -17.00 21.11 -20.15
C ASN A 311 -16.40 19.74 -20.53
N PHE A 312 -16.82 19.15 -21.65
CA PHE A 312 -16.51 17.76 -22.00
C PHE A 312 -15.00 17.41 -22.04
N THR A 313 -14.14 18.28 -22.57
CA THR A 313 -12.67 18.11 -22.59
C THR A 313 -12.04 18.23 -21.20
N LEU A 314 -12.55 19.14 -20.36
CA LEU A 314 -12.13 19.29 -18.96
C LEU A 314 -12.57 18.10 -18.11
N ILE A 315 -13.73 17.51 -18.40
CA ILE A 315 -14.29 16.41 -17.60
C ILE A 315 -13.73 15.05 -18.03
N SER A 316 -13.48 14.81 -19.32
CA SER A 316 -12.80 13.58 -19.77
C SER A 316 -11.37 13.46 -19.20
N SER A 317 -10.63 14.57 -19.16
CA SER A 317 -9.34 14.65 -18.46
C SER A 317 -9.48 14.52 -16.93
N SER A 318 -10.56 15.05 -16.34
CA SER A 318 -10.83 14.88 -14.91
C SER A 318 -11.35 13.48 -14.54
N VAL A 319 -11.94 12.68 -15.43
CA VAL A 319 -12.31 11.28 -15.16
C VAL A 319 -11.07 10.39 -15.04
N LEU A 320 -10.05 10.58 -15.89
CA LEU A 320 -8.74 9.94 -15.75
C LEU A 320 -8.01 10.38 -14.46
N GLY A 321 -8.06 11.68 -14.15
CA GLY A 321 -7.49 12.23 -12.90
C GLY A 321 -8.23 11.77 -11.64
N SER A 322 -9.57 11.72 -11.68
CA SER A 322 -10.43 11.38 -10.54
C SER A 322 -10.49 9.89 -10.25
N THR A 323 -10.33 9.02 -11.25
CA THR A 323 -10.16 7.58 -11.00
C THR A 323 -8.82 7.29 -10.32
N GLY A 324 -7.73 7.90 -10.80
CA GLY A 324 -6.43 7.87 -10.12
C GLY A 324 -6.53 8.41 -8.69
N LEU A 325 -7.15 9.58 -8.52
CA LEU A 325 -7.35 10.23 -7.23
C LEU A 325 -8.27 9.41 -6.30
N ALA A 326 -9.33 8.79 -6.80
CA ALA A 326 -10.23 7.95 -6.00
C ALA A 326 -9.52 6.70 -5.48
N VAL A 327 -8.67 6.06 -6.29
CA VAL A 327 -7.85 4.93 -5.83
C VAL A 327 -6.80 5.39 -4.82
N VAL A 328 -6.17 6.55 -5.03
CA VAL A 328 -5.19 7.13 -4.09
C VAL A 328 -5.85 7.56 -2.78
N LEU A 329 -7.01 8.21 -2.82
CA LEU A 329 -7.79 8.63 -1.66
C LEU A 329 -8.30 7.42 -0.90
N LEU A 330 -8.87 6.43 -1.58
CA LEU A 330 -9.29 5.19 -0.93
C LEU A 330 -8.08 4.49 -0.31
N ARG A 331 -6.91 4.50 -0.94
CA ARG A 331 -5.67 3.95 -0.38
C ARG A 331 -5.18 4.72 0.87
N ALA A 332 -5.28 6.04 0.88
CA ALA A 332 -4.84 6.87 2.02
C ALA A 332 -5.84 6.85 3.18
N LEU A 333 -7.14 6.81 2.86
CA LEU A 333 -8.22 6.93 3.84
C LEU A 333 -8.73 5.59 4.36
N LEU A 334 -8.58 4.49 3.61
CA LEU A 334 -9.10 3.19 4.04
C LEU A 334 -8.42 2.67 5.31
N PRO A 335 -7.08 2.72 5.50
CA PRO A 335 -6.45 2.27 6.73
C PRO A 335 -6.91 3.09 7.94
N THR A 336 -6.94 4.42 7.81
CA THR A 336 -7.35 5.35 8.88
C THR A 336 -8.84 5.23 9.21
N LEU A 337 -9.70 5.02 8.21
CA LEU A 337 -11.11 4.76 8.41
C LEU A 337 -11.33 3.42 9.12
N LEU A 338 -10.68 2.35 8.67
CA LEU A 338 -10.76 1.03 9.31
C LEU A 338 -10.23 1.08 10.75
N GLU A 339 -9.18 1.86 11.01
CA GLU A 339 -8.62 2.03 12.35
C GLU A 339 -9.53 2.86 13.27
N ARG A 340 -10.09 3.98 12.79
CA ARG A 340 -11.09 4.76 13.56
C ARG A 340 -12.35 3.95 13.86
N LEU A 341 -12.85 3.19 12.90
CA LEU A 341 -13.99 2.29 13.09
C LEU A 341 -13.64 1.16 14.09
N ARG A 342 -12.39 0.68 14.11
CA ARG A 342 -11.90 -0.24 15.15
C ARG A 342 -11.88 0.43 16.53
N GLN A 343 -11.37 1.65 16.65
CA GLN A 343 -11.35 2.38 17.93
C GLN A 343 -12.76 2.58 18.50
N GLN A 344 -13.79 2.70 17.65
CA GLN A 344 -15.20 2.83 18.04
C GLN A 344 -15.94 1.51 18.33
N GLY A 345 -15.24 0.37 18.45
CA GLY A 345 -15.84 -0.89 18.92
C GLY A 345 -16.58 -1.73 17.87
N LEU A 346 -16.55 -1.40 16.57
CA LEU A 346 -17.17 -2.22 15.51
C LEU A 346 -16.51 -3.62 15.37
N PRO A 347 -17.27 -4.73 15.38
CA PRO A 347 -16.73 -6.08 15.18
C PRO A 347 -15.97 -6.21 13.84
N SER A 348 -14.81 -6.90 13.79
CA SER A 348 -14.00 -6.93 12.56
C SER A 348 -14.66 -7.64 11.38
N ALA A 349 -15.69 -8.46 11.63
CA ALA A 349 -16.53 -9.05 10.59
C ALA A 349 -17.12 -7.96 9.68
N TYR A 350 -17.65 -6.88 10.27
CA TYR A 350 -18.18 -5.73 9.52
C TYR A 350 -17.09 -4.96 8.78
N GLY A 351 -15.88 -4.86 9.35
CA GLY A 351 -14.75 -4.19 8.67
C GLY A 351 -14.29 -4.94 7.41
N SER A 352 -14.22 -6.28 7.47
CA SER A 352 -13.87 -7.10 6.31
C SER A 352 -14.97 -7.10 5.23
N GLN A 353 -16.24 -7.11 5.63
CA GLN A 353 -17.38 -6.99 4.73
C GLN A 353 -17.44 -5.60 4.09
N LEU A 354 -17.20 -4.54 4.87
CA LEU A 354 -17.11 -3.17 4.37
C LEU A 354 -15.97 -3.02 3.36
N ALA A 355 -14.77 -3.53 3.67
CA ALA A 355 -13.66 -3.53 2.72
C ALA A 355 -14.00 -4.32 1.44
N ASN A 356 -14.70 -5.45 1.57
CA ASN A 356 -15.16 -6.22 0.42
C ASN A 356 -16.18 -5.41 -0.43
N LEU A 357 -17.16 -4.78 0.19
CA LEU A 357 -18.16 -3.95 -0.50
C LEU A 357 -17.51 -2.73 -1.18
N LEU A 358 -16.62 -2.02 -0.48
CA LEU A 358 -15.88 -0.88 -1.02
C LEU A 358 -15.01 -1.29 -2.22
N GLY A 359 -14.37 -2.46 -2.17
CA GLY A 359 -13.60 -2.99 -3.29
C GLY A 359 -14.43 -3.28 -4.53
N LEU A 360 -15.59 -3.91 -4.34
CA LEU A 360 -16.53 -4.17 -5.44
C LEU A 360 -17.12 -2.87 -6.00
N ALA A 361 -17.46 -1.92 -5.13
CA ALA A 361 -17.97 -0.61 -5.54
C ALA A 361 -16.91 0.18 -6.34
N LEU A 362 -15.64 0.16 -5.91
CA LEU A 362 -14.55 0.79 -6.65
C LEU A 362 -14.33 0.13 -8.00
N LEU A 363 -14.38 -1.20 -8.09
CA LEU A 363 -14.26 -1.91 -9.37
C LEU A 363 -15.41 -1.55 -10.33
N ALA A 364 -16.64 -1.45 -9.82
CA ALA A 364 -17.81 -1.02 -10.60
C ALA A 364 -17.67 0.44 -11.06
N PHE A 365 -17.20 1.33 -10.19
CA PHE A 365 -16.91 2.73 -10.52
C PHE A 365 -15.86 2.84 -11.64
N LEU A 366 -14.75 2.10 -11.54
CA LEU A 366 -13.71 2.08 -12.57
C LEU A 366 -14.23 1.56 -13.90
N LEU A 367 -15.01 0.48 -13.89
CA LEU A 367 -15.65 -0.04 -15.10
C LEU A 367 -16.51 1.04 -15.76
N LEU A 368 -17.39 1.70 -15.01
CA LEU A 368 -18.24 2.78 -15.54
C LEU A 368 -17.41 3.97 -16.06
N ALA A 369 -16.35 4.35 -15.36
CA ALA A 369 -15.47 5.44 -15.79
C ALA A 369 -14.77 5.12 -17.12
N TRP A 370 -14.16 3.94 -17.26
CA TRP A 370 -13.51 3.50 -18.49
C TRP A 370 -14.49 3.34 -19.65
N LEU A 371 -15.68 2.80 -19.39
CA LEU A 371 -16.74 2.70 -20.40
C LEU A 371 -17.19 4.08 -20.89
N THR A 372 -17.39 5.03 -19.97
CA THR A 372 -17.77 6.40 -20.30
C THR A 372 -16.69 7.07 -21.13
N LEU A 373 -15.41 6.92 -20.76
CA LEU A 373 -14.28 7.44 -21.53
C LEU A 373 -14.19 6.84 -22.93
N LEU A 374 -14.41 5.53 -23.07
CA LEU A 374 -14.42 4.86 -24.37
C LEU A 374 -15.56 5.37 -25.26
N GLN A 375 -16.79 5.47 -24.74
CA GLN A 375 -17.92 6.01 -25.49
C GLN A 375 -17.71 7.48 -25.87
N ALA A 376 -17.19 8.28 -24.94
CA ALA A 376 -16.75 9.65 -25.19
C ALA A 376 -15.73 9.72 -26.34
N PHE A 377 -14.72 8.86 -26.34
CA PHE A 377 -13.72 8.84 -27.40
C PHE A 377 -14.31 8.44 -28.76
N LEU A 378 -15.09 7.35 -28.82
CA LEU A 378 -15.65 6.80 -30.06
C LEU A 378 -16.66 7.74 -30.73
N TYR A 379 -17.48 8.44 -29.94
CA TYR A 379 -18.61 9.21 -30.45
C TYR A 379 -18.46 10.74 -30.29
N LEU A 380 -17.44 11.24 -29.57
CA LEU A 380 -17.26 12.69 -29.35
C LEU A 380 -15.83 13.19 -29.63
N GLY A 381 -14.87 12.30 -29.93
CA GLY A 381 -13.44 12.64 -30.10
C GLY A 381 -12.99 13.22 -31.45
N GLY A 382 -13.91 13.56 -32.37
CA GLY A 382 -13.57 14.13 -33.68
C GLY A 382 -13.86 15.64 -33.76
N ASN A 383 -12.93 16.43 -34.32
CA ASN A 383 -13.11 17.84 -34.70
C ASN A 383 -14.13 18.03 -35.85
N LEU A 384 -15.37 17.58 -35.67
CA LEU A 384 -16.56 17.94 -36.43
C LEU A 384 -17.44 18.88 -35.58
N LEU A 385 -16.78 19.74 -34.80
CA LEU A 385 -17.33 20.77 -33.92
C LEU A 385 -17.90 21.94 -34.76
N SER A 386 -18.87 21.62 -35.61
CA SER A 386 -19.75 22.56 -36.30
C SER A 386 -21.17 22.07 -36.08
N PRO A 387 -22.09 22.90 -35.55
CA PRO A 387 -23.52 22.58 -35.61
C PRO A 387 -23.89 22.38 -37.08
N GLY A 388 -24.16 21.14 -37.51
CA GLY A 388 -24.47 20.79 -38.91
C GLY A 388 -23.54 19.76 -39.57
N ALA A 389 -22.47 19.32 -38.91
CA ALA A 389 -21.68 18.20 -39.41
C ALA A 389 -22.42 16.87 -39.20
N ALA A 390 -22.95 16.29 -40.28
CA ALA A 390 -23.47 14.92 -40.26
C ALA A 390 -22.36 13.97 -39.77
N MET A 391 -22.61 13.24 -38.67
CA MET A 391 -21.70 12.17 -38.25
C MET A 391 -21.54 11.20 -39.42
N GLN A 392 -20.33 11.11 -39.97
CA GLN A 392 -20.03 10.09 -40.96
C GLN A 392 -20.12 8.72 -40.25
N PRO A 393 -21.03 7.82 -40.67
CA PRO A 393 -21.37 6.60 -39.91
C PRO A 393 -20.20 5.61 -39.75
N TRP A 394 -19.14 5.74 -40.58
CA TRP A 394 -17.97 4.87 -40.54
C TRP A 394 -16.88 5.31 -39.55
N LEU A 395 -16.90 6.55 -39.05
CA LEU A 395 -15.82 7.06 -38.20
C LEU A 395 -15.75 6.38 -36.81
N PRO A 396 -16.87 6.12 -36.10
CA PRO A 396 -16.85 5.35 -34.87
C PRO A 396 -16.34 3.91 -35.06
N LEU A 397 -16.65 3.29 -36.22
CA LEU A 397 -16.13 1.98 -36.58
C LEU A 397 -14.61 1.99 -36.73
N LEU A 398 -14.05 3.01 -37.42
CA LEU A 398 -12.61 3.15 -37.55
C LEU A 398 -11.93 3.28 -36.18
N TYR A 399 -12.44 4.14 -35.30
CA TYR A 399 -11.88 4.28 -33.96
C TYR A 399 -12.02 3.01 -33.12
N TRP A 400 -13.15 2.33 -33.20
CA TRP A 400 -13.35 1.04 -32.54
C TRP A 400 -12.34 0.01 -33.07
N ALA A 401 -12.15 -0.09 -34.38
CA ALA A 401 -11.18 -1.00 -34.98
C ALA A 401 -9.73 -0.66 -34.59
N LEU A 402 -9.36 0.62 -34.52
CA LEU A 402 -8.04 1.06 -34.08
C LEU A 402 -7.78 0.72 -32.61
N VAL A 403 -8.75 0.97 -31.72
CA VAL A 403 -8.63 0.58 -30.30
C VAL A 403 -8.51 -0.93 -30.17
N LEU A 404 -9.33 -1.70 -30.91
CA LEU A 404 -9.26 -3.16 -30.90
C LEU A 404 -7.89 -3.66 -31.40
N ALA A 405 -7.36 -3.06 -32.47
CA ALA A 405 -6.05 -3.40 -33.01
C ALA A 405 -4.93 -3.09 -32.01
N ALA A 406 -4.99 -1.94 -31.33
CA ALA A 406 -4.03 -1.56 -30.30
C ALA A 406 -4.07 -2.51 -29.09
N LEU A 407 -5.26 -2.86 -28.61
CA LEU A 407 -5.46 -3.85 -27.54
C LEU A 407 -4.94 -5.23 -27.97
N GLY A 408 -5.30 -5.68 -29.17
CA GLY A 408 -4.85 -6.95 -29.73
C GLY A 408 -3.33 -7.03 -29.89
N PHE A 409 -2.70 -5.93 -30.32
CA PHE A 409 -1.24 -5.82 -30.40
C PHE A 409 -0.60 -5.90 -29.01
N TYR A 410 -1.06 -5.09 -28.04
CA TYR A 410 -0.50 -5.09 -26.68
C TYR A 410 -0.68 -6.45 -25.99
N ILE A 411 -1.86 -7.06 -26.11
CA ILE A 411 -2.14 -8.40 -25.58
C ILE A 411 -1.27 -9.45 -26.28
N GLY A 412 -1.10 -9.35 -27.59
CA GLY A 412 -0.27 -10.28 -28.38
C GLY A 412 1.21 -10.26 -27.98
N ILE A 413 1.78 -9.08 -27.70
CA ILE A 413 3.20 -8.94 -27.31
C ILE A 413 3.45 -9.24 -25.83
N SER A 414 2.51 -8.87 -24.94
CA SER A 414 2.74 -8.88 -23.49
C SER A 414 1.98 -9.97 -22.73
N GLY A 415 0.96 -10.57 -23.34
CA GLY A 415 0.03 -11.46 -22.65
C GLY A 415 0.64 -12.79 -22.18
N ALA A 416 1.77 -13.21 -22.75
CA ALA A 416 2.54 -14.37 -22.28
C ALA A 416 3.49 -14.04 -21.11
N ASN A 417 3.76 -12.76 -20.84
CA ASN A 417 4.72 -12.34 -19.83
C ASN A 417 4.09 -12.25 -18.43
N LEU A 418 3.86 -13.40 -17.80
CA LEU A 418 3.29 -13.47 -16.45
C LEU A 418 4.16 -12.76 -15.40
N THR A 419 5.48 -12.75 -15.58
CA THR A 419 6.44 -12.10 -14.68
C THR A 419 6.18 -10.61 -14.53
N GLN A 420 5.56 -9.95 -15.53
CA GLN A 420 5.16 -8.55 -15.44
C GLN A 420 4.21 -8.29 -14.26
N LEU A 421 3.33 -9.24 -13.90
CA LEU A 421 2.47 -9.10 -12.73
C LEU A 421 3.25 -9.11 -11.42
N ASN A 422 4.28 -9.94 -11.33
CA ASN A 422 5.16 -9.99 -10.16
C ASN A 422 6.02 -8.70 -10.08
N LEU A 423 6.46 -8.15 -11.21
CA LEU A 423 7.23 -6.91 -11.27
C LEU A 423 6.40 -5.67 -10.94
N ALA A 424 5.09 -5.71 -11.20
CA ALA A 424 4.12 -4.68 -10.86
C ALA A 424 3.72 -4.69 -9.37
N SER A 425 4.23 -5.63 -8.58
CA SER A 425 3.93 -5.77 -7.15
C SER A 425 5.12 -5.35 -6.27
N LEU A 426 4.90 -5.26 -4.95
CA LEU A 426 5.98 -4.98 -3.99
C LEU A 426 6.89 -6.18 -3.70
N HIS A 427 6.59 -7.34 -4.28
CA HIS A 427 7.33 -8.58 -4.01
C HIS A 427 8.83 -8.43 -4.22
N TYR A 428 9.28 -7.83 -5.33
CA TYR A 428 10.70 -7.69 -5.63
C TYR A 428 11.42 -6.70 -4.72
N PHE A 429 10.75 -5.60 -4.34
CA PHE A 429 11.28 -4.67 -3.35
C PHE A 429 11.49 -5.43 -2.03
N TYR A 430 10.48 -6.18 -1.59
CA TYR A 430 10.53 -6.94 -0.36
C TYR A 430 11.63 -8.02 -0.37
N ARG A 431 11.69 -8.80 -1.45
CA ARG A 431 12.72 -9.81 -1.69
C ARG A 431 14.12 -9.22 -1.63
N SER A 432 14.36 -8.08 -2.26
CA SER A 432 15.69 -7.47 -2.31
C SER A 432 16.18 -7.07 -0.91
N ARG A 433 15.29 -6.59 -0.04
CA ARG A 433 15.64 -6.22 1.34
C ARG A 433 15.90 -7.46 2.19
N LEU A 434 15.04 -8.46 2.10
CA LEU A 434 15.23 -9.74 2.80
C LEU A 434 16.53 -10.44 2.38
N ALA A 435 16.84 -10.47 1.08
CA ALA A 435 18.05 -11.10 0.56
C ALA A 435 19.31 -10.49 1.19
N ARG A 436 19.42 -9.16 1.17
CA ARG A 436 20.63 -8.45 1.62
C ARG A 436 20.80 -8.48 3.14
N THR A 437 19.72 -8.52 3.90
CA THR A 437 19.81 -8.56 5.37
C THR A 437 19.98 -9.98 5.92
N TYR A 438 19.21 -10.95 5.43
CA TYR A 438 19.16 -12.30 6.01
C TYR A 438 19.90 -13.36 5.18
N VAL A 439 19.87 -13.30 3.84
CA VAL A 439 20.42 -14.36 2.97
C VAL A 439 21.90 -14.14 2.63
N ALA A 440 22.32 -12.88 2.56
CA ALA A 440 23.68 -12.50 2.18
C ALA A 440 24.76 -12.86 3.22
N VAL A 441 24.37 -13.39 4.39
CA VAL A 441 25.28 -13.71 5.51
C VAL A 441 26.42 -14.69 5.19
N ALA A 442 26.37 -15.37 4.04
CA ALA A 442 27.45 -16.23 3.57
C ALA A 442 28.24 -15.66 2.37
N ASN A 443 27.96 -14.41 2.00
CA ASN A 443 28.72 -13.68 0.98
C ASN A 443 29.96 -13.01 1.60
N HIS A 444 31.00 -13.81 1.88
CA HIS A 444 32.19 -13.31 2.58
C HIS A 444 33.53 -13.78 2.00
N GLY A 445 34.60 -13.02 2.29
CA GLY A 445 36.00 -13.42 2.08
C GLY A 445 36.53 -13.32 0.64
N GLY A 446 35.70 -12.92 -0.32
CA GLY A 446 36.10 -12.62 -1.70
C GLY A 446 36.29 -11.10 -1.92
N PRO A 447 36.99 -10.69 -3.00
CA PRO A 447 37.23 -9.27 -3.31
C PRO A 447 35.94 -8.49 -3.64
N GLU A 448 34.90 -9.16 -4.11
CA GLU A 448 33.56 -8.59 -4.39
C GLU A 448 32.50 -9.03 -3.36
N ALA A 449 32.93 -9.63 -2.25
CA ALA A 449 32.02 -10.16 -1.25
C ALA A 449 31.48 -9.05 -0.34
N ARG A 450 30.23 -9.18 0.10
CA ARG A 450 29.59 -8.19 0.99
C ARG A 450 30.33 -8.03 2.32
N PHE A 451 30.83 -9.13 2.86
CA PHE A 451 31.48 -9.17 4.15
C PHE A 451 32.97 -9.50 3.99
N PRO A 452 33.88 -8.78 4.66
CA PRO A 452 35.32 -9.04 4.55
C PRO A 452 35.72 -10.39 5.16
N ALA A 453 34.93 -10.88 6.14
CA ALA A 453 35.14 -12.16 6.81
C ALA A 453 33.80 -12.84 7.13
N SER A 454 33.85 -14.07 7.61
CA SER A 454 32.68 -14.80 8.11
C SER A 454 31.95 -14.00 9.19
N LEU A 455 30.61 -13.99 9.17
CA LEU A 455 29.84 -13.33 10.22
C LEU A 455 29.88 -14.08 11.56
N LEU A 456 30.46 -15.27 11.60
CA LEU A 456 30.60 -16.06 12.83
C LEU A 456 31.80 -15.61 13.70
N VAL A 457 32.69 -14.76 13.17
CA VAL A 457 33.83 -14.22 13.95
C VAL A 457 33.41 -13.02 14.81
N PRO A 458 34.20 -12.63 15.82
CA PRO A 458 33.94 -11.43 16.63
C PRO A 458 33.81 -10.15 15.79
N ALA A 459 32.94 -9.25 16.24
CA ALA A 459 32.63 -7.98 15.60
C ALA A 459 33.76 -6.95 15.83
N GLU A 460 34.85 -7.08 15.09
CA GLU A 460 35.95 -6.12 15.12
C GLU A 460 35.64 -4.87 14.29
N ARG A 461 36.06 -3.70 14.78
CA ARG A 461 35.84 -2.41 14.09
C ARG A 461 36.34 -2.40 12.65
N ARG A 462 37.49 -3.01 12.38
CA ARG A 462 38.06 -3.13 11.03
C ARG A 462 37.16 -3.92 10.09
N LEU A 463 36.53 -4.99 10.58
CA LEU A 463 35.61 -5.80 9.78
C LEU A 463 34.31 -5.05 9.52
N ILE A 464 33.80 -4.34 10.53
CA ILE A 464 32.60 -3.51 10.42
C ILE A 464 32.77 -2.40 9.37
N GLU A 465 33.91 -1.70 9.40
CA GLU A 465 34.21 -0.61 8.44
C GLU A 465 34.37 -1.13 6.99
N GLY A 466 34.68 -2.41 6.81
CA GLY A 466 34.80 -3.06 5.51
C GLY A 466 33.52 -3.71 4.97
N ILE A 467 32.36 -3.54 5.62
CA ILE A 467 31.10 -4.11 5.14
C ILE A 467 30.50 -3.25 4.03
N GLU A 468 30.16 -3.89 2.92
CA GLU A 468 29.57 -3.20 1.78
C GLU A 468 28.12 -2.77 2.00
N SER A 469 27.74 -1.67 1.33
CA SER A 469 26.42 -1.05 1.52
C SER A 469 25.26 -1.98 1.17
N LEU A 470 24.21 -1.99 2.00
CA LEU A 470 22.93 -2.66 1.70
C LEU A 470 22.21 -2.12 0.45
N ARG A 471 22.68 -1.02 -0.13
CA ARG A 471 22.10 -0.42 -1.32
C ARG A 471 22.53 -1.15 -2.59
N GLU A 472 23.73 -1.69 -2.58
CA GLU A 472 24.33 -2.33 -3.75
C GLU A 472 23.88 -3.78 -3.85
N ILE A 473 23.72 -4.24 -5.10
CA ILE A 473 23.45 -5.64 -5.41
C ILE A 473 24.81 -6.26 -5.67
N LEU A 474 25.21 -7.20 -4.80
CA LEU A 474 26.47 -7.90 -4.96
C LEU A 474 26.20 -9.34 -5.42
N PRO A 475 27.03 -9.88 -6.33
CA PRO A 475 27.02 -11.31 -6.63
C PRO A 475 27.19 -12.12 -5.33
N GLY A 476 26.44 -13.22 -5.19
CA GLY A 476 26.52 -14.10 -4.01
C GLY A 476 25.63 -13.71 -2.82
N ASP A 477 24.95 -12.57 -2.84
CA ASP A 477 23.96 -12.18 -1.81
C ASP A 477 22.76 -13.14 -1.72
N ASP A 478 22.43 -13.79 -2.83
CA ASP A 478 21.35 -14.77 -2.96
C ASP A 478 21.91 -16.03 -3.63
N VAL A 479 21.26 -17.16 -3.42
CA VAL A 479 21.68 -18.47 -3.92
C VAL A 479 20.52 -19.14 -4.64
N ALA A 480 20.80 -19.86 -5.73
CA ALA A 480 19.79 -20.68 -6.37
C ALA A 480 19.31 -21.75 -5.38
N LEU A 481 18.01 -22.03 -5.36
CA LEU A 481 17.46 -23.01 -4.41
C LEU A 481 18.07 -24.41 -4.62
N ALA A 482 18.44 -24.75 -5.85
CA ALA A 482 19.08 -26.03 -6.18
C ALA A 482 20.48 -26.18 -5.53
N ASP A 483 21.20 -25.07 -5.38
CA ASP A 483 22.55 -25.03 -4.79
C ASP A 483 22.51 -24.86 -3.26
N TYR A 484 21.32 -24.62 -2.69
CA TYR A 484 21.13 -24.43 -1.27
C TYR A 484 21.01 -25.77 -0.52
N GLN A 485 22.13 -26.25 0.01
CA GLN A 485 22.23 -27.56 0.67
C GLN A 485 22.88 -27.50 2.06
N PRO A 486 22.23 -26.87 3.07
CA PRO A 486 22.79 -26.79 4.43
C PRO A 486 23.07 -28.16 5.05
N HIS A 487 22.24 -29.16 4.74
CA HIS A 487 22.38 -30.53 5.23
C HIS A 487 23.69 -31.22 4.80
N ALA A 488 24.29 -30.81 3.68
CA ALA A 488 25.57 -31.34 3.22
C ALA A 488 26.74 -30.96 4.14
N TYR A 489 26.58 -29.89 4.94
CA TYR A 489 27.60 -29.36 5.86
C TYR A 489 27.18 -29.50 7.34
N GLY A 490 26.25 -30.43 7.63
CA GLY A 490 25.78 -30.71 8.98
C GLY A 490 24.64 -29.82 9.48
N GLY A 491 24.10 -28.92 8.65
CA GLY A 491 22.90 -28.13 8.98
C GLY A 491 21.60 -28.94 8.86
N PRO A 492 20.45 -28.40 9.30
CA PRO A 492 19.17 -29.08 9.13
C PRO A 492 18.69 -29.05 7.68
N LEU A 493 17.85 -30.02 7.29
CA LEU A 493 17.09 -29.93 6.04
C LEU A 493 16.01 -28.86 6.19
N HIS A 494 16.17 -27.76 5.46
CA HIS A 494 15.28 -26.61 5.55
C HIS A 494 14.04 -26.79 4.66
N LEU A 495 12.86 -26.73 5.28
CA LEU A 495 11.53 -26.82 4.71
C LEU A 495 10.86 -25.44 4.77
N ILE A 496 10.72 -24.79 3.62
CA ILE A 496 10.13 -23.46 3.51
C ILE A 496 8.65 -23.62 3.15
N ASN A 497 7.76 -23.17 4.03
CA ASN A 497 6.32 -23.35 3.85
C ASN A 497 5.67 -22.11 3.23
N CYS A 498 4.78 -22.34 2.28
CA CYS A 498 4.03 -21.36 1.51
C CYS A 498 2.56 -21.83 1.34
N CYS A 499 1.70 -20.96 0.82
CA CYS A 499 0.31 -21.31 0.51
C CYS A 499 0.05 -21.22 -0.99
N ILE A 500 -0.42 -22.31 -1.61
CA ILE A 500 -1.07 -22.26 -2.93
C ILE A 500 -2.52 -21.86 -2.70
N ASN A 501 -2.91 -20.68 -3.18
CA ASN A 501 -4.30 -20.23 -3.01
C ASN A 501 -5.23 -21.02 -3.92
N GLN A 502 -6.37 -21.42 -3.36
CA GLN A 502 -7.38 -22.20 -4.06
C GLN A 502 -8.77 -21.79 -3.60
N THR A 503 -9.45 -20.92 -4.35
CA THR A 503 -10.83 -20.49 -4.08
C THR A 503 -11.84 -21.11 -5.04
N LEU A 504 -11.36 -21.79 -6.09
CA LEU A 504 -12.16 -22.56 -7.04
C LEU A 504 -11.66 -24.01 -7.03
N ASP A 505 -12.59 -24.97 -7.01
CA ASP A 505 -12.24 -26.37 -7.20
C ASP A 505 -11.86 -26.55 -8.67
N ASP A 506 -10.69 -27.11 -8.91
CA ASP A 506 -10.19 -27.38 -10.24
C ASP A 506 -10.92 -28.54 -10.94
N ARG A 507 -11.74 -29.30 -10.21
CA ARG A 507 -12.57 -30.39 -10.76
C ARG A 507 -13.99 -29.97 -11.06
N THR A 508 -14.64 -29.32 -10.11
CA THR A 508 -16.09 -29.05 -10.16
C THR A 508 -16.44 -27.58 -10.31
N HIS A 509 -15.43 -26.68 -10.30
CA HIS A 509 -15.61 -25.23 -10.24
C HIS A 509 -16.46 -24.75 -9.05
N SER A 510 -16.74 -25.63 -8.08
CA SER A 510 -17.50 -25.37 -6.86
C SER A 510 -16.60 -25.69 -5.67
N TYR A 511 -16.02 -24.68 -5.04
CA TYR A 511 -15.11 -24.87 -3.92
C TYR A 511 -15.85 -24.66 -2.60
N ASN A 512 -16.15 -25.76 -1.90
CA ASN A 512 -16.81 -25.73 -0.58
C ASN A 512 -15.83 -26.14 0.54
N ALA A 513 -14.65 -25.52 0.55
CA ALA A 513 -13.68 -25.72 1.64
C ALA A 513 -13.26 -24.37 2.22
N ASP A 514 -13.50 -24.19 3.52
CA ASP A 514 -13.18 -22.96 4.26
C ASP A 514 -11.70 -22.59 4.19
N ARG A 515 -10.83 -23.57 3.93
CA ARG A 515 -9.37 -23.42 3.93
C ARG A 515 -8.87 -22.51 2.80
N LYS A 516 -9.55 -22.49 1.65
CA LYS A 516 -9.22 -21.68 0.46
C LYS A 516 -7.73 -21.68 0.02
N GLY A 517 -7.00 -22.75 0.34
CA GLY A 517 -5.59 -22.90 0.02
C GLY A 517 -5.06 -24.29 0.36
N VAL A 518 -3.87 -24.59 -0.17
CA VAL A 518 -3.16 -25.86 -0.04
C VAL A 518 -1.73 -25.59 0.45
N ALA A 519 -1.24 -26.39 1.40
CA ALA A 519 0.14 -26.32 1.85
C ALA A 519 1.12 -26.55 0.69
N LEU A 520 2.13 -25.71 0.60
CA LEU A 520 3.27 -25.86 -0.30
C LEU A 520 4.54 -25.85 0.54
N THR A 521 5.33 -26.91 0.49
CA THR A 521 6.64 -26.95 1.15
C THR A 521 7.73 -27.09 0.09
N VAL A 522 8.74 -26.24 0.17
CA VAL A 522 9.85 -26.18 -0.78
C VAL A 522 11.16 -26.40 -0.05
N SER A 523 12.01 -27.27 -0.59
CA SER A 523 13.33 -27.60 -0.03
C SER A 523 14.31 -28.02 -1.12
N ALA A 524 15.53 -28.41 -0.74
CA ALA A 524 16.50 -29.02 -1.64
C ALA A 524 15.98 -30.33 -2.29
N LEU A 525 14.98 -30.99 -1.70
CA LEU A 525 14.34 -32.19 -2.26
C LEU A 525 13.31 -31.86 -3.36
N GLY A 526 12.95 -30.59 -3.52
CA GLY A 526 11.98 -30.11 -4.50
C GLY A 526 10.70 -29.58 -3.84
N VAL A 527 9.56 -29.90 -4.46
CA VAL A 527 8.25 -29.30 -4.11
C VAL A 527 7.29 -30.35 -3.55
N GLU A 528 6.68 -30.04 -2.42
CA GLU A 528 5.61 -30.83 -1.79
C GLU A 528 4.30 -30.04 -1.79
N THR A 529 3.19 -30.69 -2.14
CA THR A 529 1.87 -30.05 -2.18
C THR A 529 0.84 -30.83 -1.38
N GLY A 530 0.18 -30.17 -0.42
CA GLY A 530 -0.79 -30.80 0.48
C GLY A 530 -0.19 -32.00 1.20
N THR A 531 -0.89 -33.13 1.13
CA THR A 531 -0.46 -34.42 1.70
C THR A 531 0.50 -35.20 0.82
N HIS A 532 0.80 -34.73 -0.41
CA HIS A 532 1.73 -35.41 -1.29
C HIS A 532 3.19 -35.14 -0.88
N GLY A 533 4.03 -36.17 -1.04
CA GLY A 533 5.47 -36.09 -0.82
C GLY A 533 6.21 -35.30 -1.90
N PRO A 534 7.55 -35.15 -1.76
CA PRO A 534 8.34 -34.28 -2.61
C PRO A 534 8.34 -34.77 -4.06
N ARG A 535 8.17 -33.83 -4.99
CA ARG A 535 8.40 -34.02 -6.42
C ARG A 535 9.72 -33.37 -6.80
N PRO A 536 10.45 -33.94 -7.79
CA PRO A 536 11.75 -33.40 -8.19
C PRO A 536 11.63 -31.91 -8.56
N PRO A 537 12.69 -31.11 -8.35
CA PRO A 537 12.69 -29.66 -8.48
C PRO A 537 12.56 -29.12 -9.92
N GLN A 538 11.85 -29.82 -10.82
CA GLN A 538 11.70 -29.42 -12.22
C GLN A 538 11.12 -28.00 -12.30
N GLY A 539 11.88 -27.08 -12.93
CA GLY A 539 11.51 -25.67 -13.05
C GLY A 539 11.84 -24.78 -11.84
N LEU A 540 12.34 -25.33 -10.73
CA LEU A 540 12.85 -24.55 -9.59
C LEU A 540 14.28 -24.03 -9.79
N GLU A 541 15.02 -24.52 -10.79
CA GLU A 541 16.40 -24.12 -11.10
C GLU A 541 16.57 -22.59 -11.29
N ARG A 542 15.50 -21.90 -11.68
CA ARG A 542 15.49 -20.44 -11.89
C ARG A 542 15.04 -19.64 -10.66
N SER A 543 14.73 -20.32 -9.55
CA SER A 543 14.27 -19.68 -8.31
C SER A 543 15.37 -19.64 -7.27
N SER A 544 15.36 -18.60 -6.44
CA SER A 544 16.37 -18.41 -5.41
C SER A 544 15.83 -18.63 -4.00
N LEU A 545 16.72 -18.82 -3.04
CA LEU A 545 16.36 -18.95 -1.63
C LEU A 545 15.62 -17.70 -1.13
N ALA A 546 16.11 -16.49 -1.45
CA ALA A 546 15.44 -15.28 -1.01
C ALA A 546 14.04 -15.14 -1.62
N GLN A 547 13.82 -15.61 -2.85
CA GLN A 547 12.48 -15.62 -3.45
C GLN A 547 11.52 -16.48 -2.62
N TRP A 548 11.89 -17.71 -2.27
CA TRP A 548 11.03 -18.60 -1.49
C TRP A 548 10.81 -18.13 -0.06
N ALA A 549 11.83 -17.59 0.59
CA ALA A 549 11.67 -16.93 1.89
C ALA A 549 10.70 -15.73 1.82
N THR A 550 10.73 -14.96 0.72
CA THR A 550 9.81 -13.84 0.49
C THR A 550 8.39 -14.30 0.21
N ILE A 551 8.20 -15.34 -0.61
CA ILE A 551 6.87 -15.94 -0.86
C ILE A 551 6.28 -16.45 0.47
N SER A 552 7.11 -17.13 1.29
CA SER A 552 6.72 -17.60 2.61
C SER A 552 6.27 -16.47 3.54
N GLY A 553 6.81 -15.25 3.37
CA GLY A 553 6.45 -14.04 4.12
C GLY A 553 5.50 -13.06 3.43
N ALA A 554 4.84 -13.48 2.35
CA ALA A 554 3.95 -12.61 1.54
C ALA A 554 2.58 -12.40 2.21
N ALA A 555 2.55 -11.84 3.42
CA ALA A 555 1.36 -11.74 4.27
C ALA A 555 0.25 -10.84 3.70
N LEU A 556 0.62 -9.78 2.96
CA LEU A 556 -0.35 -8.96 2.24
C LEU A 556 -0.50 -9.45 0.80
N SER A 557 -1.58 -10.18 0.54
CA SER A 557 -1.83 -10.82 -0.76
C SER A 557 -3.30 -10.71 -1.15
N THR A 558 -3.61 -10.82 -2.43
CA THR A 558 -5.00 -10.92 -2.93
C THR A 558 -5.63 -12.28 -2.61
N GLY A 559 -4.79 -13.30 -2.44
CA GLY A 559 -5.12 -14.60 -1.85
C GLY A 559 -4.47 -14.76 -0.49
N MET A 560 -5.30 -14.88 0.55
CA MET A 560 -4.90 -15.01 1.97
C MET A 560 -5.55 -16.25 2.60
N GLY A 561 -5.60 -17.37 1.86
CA GLY A 561 -6.20 -18.62 2.34
C GLY A 561 -7.67 -18.42 2.76
N SER A 562 -8.04 -18.90 3.95
CA SER A 562 -9.42 -18.84 4.46
C SER A 562 -10.01 -17.43 4.54
N ARG A 563 -9.14 -16.41 4.66
CA ARG A 563 -9.52 -14.99 4.76
C ARG A 563 -9.72 -14.31 3.40
N THR A 564 -9.61 -15.06 2.31
CA THR A 564 -9.75 -14.53 0.94
C THR A 564 -11.19 -14.10 0.63
N SER A 565 -11.36 -12.86 0.16
CA SER A 565 -12.61 -12.30 -0.36
C SER A 565 -12.35 -11.46 -1.62
N ALA A 566 -13.28 -11.47 -2.57
CA ALA A 566 -13.09 -10.88 -3.91
C ALA A 566 -12.91 -9.36 -3.87
N GLY A 567 -13.68 -8.65 -3.06
CA GLY A 567 -13.58 -7.19 -2.94
C GLY A 567 -12.30 -6.73 -2.25
N LEU A 568 -11.86 -7.46 -1.20
CA LEU A 568 -10.56 -7.17 -0.58
C LEU A 568 -9.40 -7.44 -1.55
N ALA A 569 -9.49 -8.54 -2.32
CA ALA A 569 -8.53 -8.85 -3.37
C ALA A 569 -8.49 -7.74 -4.42
N ALA A 570 -9.64 -7.24 -4.89
CA ALA A 570 -9.70 -6.13 -5.83
C ALA A 570 -9.01 -4.87 -5.27
N LEU A 571 -9.28 -4.50 -4.02
CA LEU A 571 -8.60 -3.36 -3.37
C LEU A 571 -7.08 -3.55 -3.32
N VAL A 572 -6.63 -4.68 -2.80
CA VAL A 572 -5.20 -4.99 -2.66
C VAL A 572 -4.53 -5.02 -4.05
N PHE A 573 -5.20 -5.60 -5.05
CA PHE A 573 -4.73 -5.64 -6.43
C PHE A 573 -4.54 -4.22 -6.99
N MET A 574 -5.57 -3.38 -6.95
CA MET A 574 -5.59 -2.02 -7.49
C MET A 574 -4.52 -1.10 -6.87
N THR A 575 -4.14 -1.34 -5.61
CA THR A 575 -3.10 -0.53 -4.95
C THR A 575 -1.68 -0.83 -5.43
N GLY A 576 -1.44 -2.01 -6.04
CA GLY A 576 -0.09 -2.48 -6.38
C GLY A 576 0.74 -2.97 -5.18
N LEU A 577 0.16 -3.04 -3.98
CA LEU A 577 0.89 -3.30 -2.72
C LEU A 577 1.03 -4.78 -2.36
N ARG A 578 0.43 -5.65 -3.15
CA ARG A 578 0.47 -7.10 -2.95
C ARG A 578 1.91 -7.64 -2.97
N LEU A 579 2.16 -8.67 -2.16
CA LEU A 579 3.40 -9.43 -2.09
C LEU A 579 3.28 -10.84 -2.68
N GLY A 580 2.06 -11.29 -3.00
CA GLY A 580 1.86 -12.60 -3.60
C GLY A 580 2.55 -12.75 -4.96
N PHE A 581 2.72 -14.00 -5.38
CA PHE A 581 3.61 -14.35 -6.47
C PHE A 581 2.97 -15.36 -7.42
N TRP A 582 2.95 -15.04 -8.71
CA TRP A 582 2.55 -15.96 -9.76
C TRP A 582 3.73 -16.83 -10.21
N LEU A 583 3.56 -18.15 -10.18
CA LEU A 583 4.54 -19.13 -10.59
C LEU A 583 3.95 -20.09 -11.65
N PRO A 584 4.64 -20.36 -12.77
CA PRO A 584 4.30 -21.48 -13.65
C PRO A 584 4.29 -22.79 -12.85
N ASN A 585 3.24 -23.59 -13.00
CA ASN A 585 3.09 -24.80 -12.22
C ASN A 585 4.26 -25.77 -12.49
N PRO A 586 5.18 -25.99 -11.52
CA PRO A 586 6.37 -26.80 -11.73
C PRO A 586 6.06 -28.30 -11.88
N THR A 587 4.84 -28.71 -11.55
CA THR A 587 4.40 -30.11 -11.64
C THR A 587 3.71 -30.45 -12.96
N ARG A 588 3.64 -29.51 -13.90
CA ARG A 588 3.00 -29.68 -15.20
C ARG A 588 3.93 -29.24 -16.33
N ALA A 589 3.72 -29.83 -17.52
CA ALA A 589 4.36 -29.34 -18.74
C ALA A 589 3.95 -27.88 -19.00
N ALA A 590 4.88 -27.11 -19.55
CA ALA A 590 4.64 -25.72 -19.91
C ALA A 590 3.41 -25.61 -20.83
N GLU A 591 2.51 -24.66 -20.52
CA GLU A 591 1.33 -24.42 -21.33
C GLU A 591 1.75 -23.83 -22.69
N THR A 592 1.28 -24.44 -23.78
CA THR A 592 1.56 -24.00 -25.15
C THR A 592 0.27 -23.63 -25.88
N GLY A 593 0.34 -22.67 -26.80
CA GLY A 593 -0.80 -22.24 -27.62
C GLY A 593 -1.39 -20.88 -27.25
N TRP A 594 -2.61 -20.60 -27.74
CA TRP A 594 -3.25 -19.27 -27.61
C TRP A 594 -3.61 -18.91 -26.17
N ARG A 595 -3.90 -19.90 -25.31
CA ARG A 595 -4.16 -19.67 -23.87
C ARG A 595 -2.93 -19.18 -23.14
N ALA A 596 -1.75 -19.68 -23.49
CA ALA A 596 -0.48 -19.19 -22.95
C ALA A 596 -0.25 -17.71 -23.30
N ARG A 597 -0.68 -17.26 -24.49
CA ARG A 597 -0.64 -15.84 -24.87
C ARG A 597 -1.62 -14.95 -24.11
N LEU A 598 -2.60 -15.53 -23.42
CA LEU A 598 -3.54 -14.82 -22.56
C LEU A 598 -3.29 -15.05 -21.06
N ALA A 599 -2.22 -15.79 -20.71
CA ALA A 599 -1.94 -16.20 -19.34
C ALA A 599 -1.90 -15.02 -18.37
N LYS A 600 -1.24 -13.92 -18.75
CA LYS A 600 -1.16 -12.70 -17.94
C LYS A 600 -2.55 -12.15 -17.61
N TYR A 601 -3.41 -11.99 -18.61
CA TYR A 601 -4.74 -11.40 -18.42
C TYR A 601 -5.71 -12.32 -17.68
N LEU A 602 -5.60 -13.63 -17.92
CA LEU A 602 -6.32 -14.63 -17.14
C LEU A 602 -5.88 -14.58 -15.67
N ALA A 603 -4.59 -14.43 -15.40
CA ALA A 603 -4.03 -14.26 -14.06
C ALA A 603 -4.45 -12.91 -13.43
N THR A 604 -4.40 -11.79 -14.15
CA THR A 604 -4.90 -10.48 -13.68
C THR A 604 -6.36 -10.55 -13.26
N ARG A 605 -7.22 -11.14 -14.10
CA ARG A 605 -8.64 -11.34 -13.81
C ARG A 605 -8.82 -12.25 -12.59
N ALA A 606 -8.09 -13.37 -12.56
CA ALA A 606 -8.12 -14.32 -11.47
C ALA A 606 -7.72 -13.68 -10.14
N GLU A 607 -6.64 -12.90 -10.14
CA GLU A 607 -6.11 -12.23 -8.96
C GLU A 607 -7.05 -11.14 -8.44
N MET A 608 -7.57 -10.29 -9.33
CA MET A 608 -8.47 -9.19 -8.98
C MET A 608 -9.81 -9.68 -8.41
N LEU A 609 -10.30 -10.84 -8.87
CA LEU A 609 -11.57 -11.42 -8.42
C LEU A 609 -11.41 -12.54 -7.39
N ALA A 610 -10.19 -12.77 -6.89
CA ALA A 610 -9.85 -13.88 -5.99
C ALA A 610 -10.33 -15.25 -6.51
N GLN A 611 -10.11 -15.54 -7.78
CA GLN A 611 -10.44 -16.79 -8.47
C GLN A 611 -9.19 -17.63 -8.71
N PHE A 612 -8.77 -18.39 -7.72
CA PHE A 612 -7.58 -19.22 -7.77
C PHE A 612 -7.97 -20.69 -7.91
N PRO A 613 -7.68 -21.36 -9.03
CA PRO A 613 -8.10 -22.76 -9.23
C PRO A 613 -7.23 -23.79 -8.47
N GLY A 614 -6.08 -23.40 -7.93
CA GLY A 614 -5.22 -24.29 -7.15
C GLY A 614 -4.35 -25.25 -8.00
N LEU A 615 -4.22 -26.50 -7.55
CA LEU A 615 -3.15 -27.43 -7.95
C LEU A 615 -3.13 -27.76 -9.45
N ARG A 616 -4.28 -27.93 -10.10
CA ARG A 616 -4.32 -28.28 -11.53
C ARG A 616 -4.18 -27.08 -12.45
N ALA A 617 -4.17 -25.84 -11.94
CA ALA A 617 -3.98 -24.67 -12.78
C ALA A 617 -2.60 -24.68 -13.46
N PRO A 618 -2.46 -24.15 -14.68
CA PRO A 618 -1.16 -24.00 -15.35
C PRO A 618 -0.22 -23.03 -14.62
N PHE A 619 -0.79 -22.13 -13.82
CA PHE A 619 -0.07 -21.16 -12.99
C PHE A 619 -0.62 -21.19 -11.57
N TRP A 620 0.26 -21.18 -10.58
CA TRP A 620 -0.09 -21.07 -9.18
C TRP A 620 0.04 -19.63 -8.70
N TYR A 621 -0.90 -19.21 -7.86
CA TYR A 621 -0.78 -17.97 -7.10
C TYR A 621 -0.39 -18.30 -5.66
N LEU A 622 0.82 -17.88 -5.29
CA LEU A 622 1.46 -18.22 -4.03
C LEU A 622 1.40 -17.03 -3.05
N SER A 623 1.19 -17.33 -1.78
CA SER A 623 1.24 -16.35 -0.69
C SER A 623 1.87 -16.95 0.58
N ASP A 624 1.88 -16.16 1.66
CA ASP A 624 2.44 -16.53 2.96
C ASP A 624 2.00 -17.93 3.42
N GLY A 625 2.93 -18.72 3.96
CA GLY A 625 2.65 -20.04 4.50
C GLY A 625 1.63 -20.03 5.63
N GLY A 626 1.60 -18.94 6.41
CA GLY A 626 0.67 -18.71 7.51
C GLY A 626 -0.79 -18.58 7.08
N HIS A 627 -1.07 -18.35 5.80
CA HIS A 627 -2.43 -18.45 5.26
C HIS A 627 -2.96 -19.89 5.25
N PHE A 628 -2.06 -20.88 5.35
CA PHE A 628 -2.41 -22.29 5.53
C PHE A 628 -2.01 -22.80 6.92
N ASP A 629 -0.74 -22.75 7.31
CA ASP A 629 -0.24 -23.14 8.63
C ASP A 629 0.83 -22.15 9.09
N ASN A 630 0.52 -21.35 10.10
CA ASN A 630 1.45 -20.35 10.63
C ASN A 630 2.50 -20.96 11.57
N SER A 631 2.24 -22.15 12.12
CA SER A 631 3.14 -22.81 13.09
C SER A 631 4.41 -23.37 12.46
N GLY A 632 4.35 -23.78 11.19
CA GLY A 632 5.42 -24.51 10.51
C GLY A 632 5.49 -25.99 10.90
N VAL A 633 4.61 -26.48 11.77
CA VAL A 633 4.62 -27.87 12.24
C VAL A 633 4.00 -28.81 11.20
N TYR A 634 3.10 -28.34 10.33
CA TYR A 634 2.37 -29.19 9.37
C TYR A 634 3.29 -30.03 8.46
N ALA A 635 4.43 -29.47 8.01
CA ALA A 635 5.40 -30.18 7.17
C ALA A 635 6.21 -31.24 7.94
N LEU A 636 6.35 -31.07 9.26
CA LEU A 636 7.01 -32.03 10.15
C LEU A 636 6.08 -33.20 10.50
N LEU A 637 4.77 -32.95 10.63
CA LEU A 637 3.78 -34.01 10.82
C LEU A 637 3.78 -35.01 9.66
N LYS A 638 3.93 -34.52 8.42
CA LYS A 638 4.06 -35.36 7.22
C LYS A 638 5.20 -36.37 7.32
N ARG A 639 6.25 -36.04 8.08
CA ARG A 639 7.46 -36.86 8.28
C ARG A 639 7.40 -37.75 9.51
N GLU A 640 6.35 -37.62 10.33
CA GLU A 640 6.18 -38.34 11.59
C GLU A 640 7.37 -38.13 12.54
N VAL A 641 7.77 -36.86 12.73
CA VAL A 641 8.94 -36.50 13.54
C VAL A 641 8.74 -36.86 15.03
N ASP A 642 9.78 -37.39 15.67
CA ASP A 642 9.68 -37.92 17.04
C ASP A 642 9.67 -36.81 18.10
N LEU A 643 10.49 -35.76 17.92
CA LEU A 643 10.46 -34.55 18.76
C LEU A 643 10.40 -33.29 17.89
N ILE A 644 9.34 -32.52 18.07
CA ILE A 644 9.14 -31.22 17.42
C ILE A 644 9.24 -30.14 18.49
N VAL A 645 10.17 -29.20 18.32
CA VAL A 645 10.21 -27.95 19.08
C VAL A 645 9.68 -26.85 18.17
N ALA A 646 8.62 -26.17 18.58
CA ALA A 646 7.97 -25.12 17.81
C ALA A 646 7.98 -23.81 18.59
N SER A 647 8.32 -22.69 17.95
CA SER A 647 7.99 -21.37 18.48
C SER A 647 6.61 -20.95 17.99
N ASP A 648 5.79 -20.36 18.85
CA ASP A 648 4.50 -19.76 18.48
C ASP A 648 4.57 -18.24 18.58
N CYS A 649 5.15 -17.61 17.56
CA CYS A 649 5.31 -16.17 17.45
C CYS A 649 4.11 -15.47 16.76
N GLY A 650 2.99 -16.16 16.54
CA GLY A 650 1.76 -15.54 16.04
C GLY A 650 1.29 -14.43 16.99
N ALA A 651 0.82 -13.30 16.45
CA ALA A 651 0.33 -12.20 17.29
C ALA A 651 -1.00 -12.61 17.94
N ASP A 652 -0.94 -12.84 19.25
CA ASP A 652 -2.05 -13.38 20.03
C ASP A 652 -2.17 -12.65 21.37
N PRO A 653 -2.61 -11.37 21.37
CA PRO A 653 -2.65 -10.53 22.57
C PRO A 653 -3.59 -11.06 23.66
N ARG A 654 -4.46 -12.03 23.32
CA ARG A 654 -5.38 -12.66 24.27
C ARG A 654 -5.07 -14.13 24.56
N TYR A 655 -3.96 -14.66 24.03
CA TYR A 655 -3.52 -16.05 24.21
C TYR A 655 -4.66 -17.05 23.91
N LEU A 656 -5.30 -16.90 22.76
CA LEU A 656 -6.35 -17.80 22.28
C LEU A 656 -5.80 -19.06 21.59
N PHE A 657 -4.55 -19.03 21.14
CA PHE A 657 -3.87 -20.11 20.43
C PHE A 657 -4.58 -20.53 19.13
N GLU A 658 -5.12 -19.57 18.35
CA GLU A 658 -5.83 -19.83 17.08
C GLU A 658 -4.96 -20.61 16.08
N ASP A 659 -3.67 -20.27 15.97
CA ASP A 659 -2.74 -20.97 15.07
C ASP A 659 -2.55 -22.43 15.46
N LEU A 660 -2.47 -22.72 16.76
CA LEU A 660 -2.33 -24.07 17.29
C LEU A 660 -3.63 -24.87 17.15
N GLU A 661 -4.79 -24.27 17.44
CA GLU A 661 -6.10 -24.89 17.20
C GLU A 661 -6.28 -25.25 15.71
N ASN A 662 -5.87 -24.33 14.83
CA ASN A 662 -5.85 -24.54 13.38
C ASN A 662 -4.93 -25.70 12.98
N LEU A 663 -3.76 -25.83 13.61
CA LEU A 663 -2.83 -26.94 13.40
C LEU A 663 -3.46 -28.26 13.85
N VAL A 664 -3.98 -28.36 15.08
CA VAL A 664 -4.58 -29.60 15.62
C VAL A 664 -5.70 -30.10 14.72
N ARG A 665 -6.59 -29.21 14.29
CA ARG A 665 -7.67 -29.54 13.35
C ARG A 665 -7.16 -30.05 12.00
N LYS A 666 -6.13 -29.42 11.44
CA LYS A 666 -5.55 -29.83 10.15
C LYS A 666 -4.77 -31.13 10.26
N ALA A 667 -4.04 -31.35 11.35
CA ALA A 667 -3.33 -32.58 11.65
C ALA A 667 -4.29 -33.79 11.63
N LYS A 668 -5.43 -33.64 12.31
CA LYS A 668 -6.45 -34.70 12.35
C LYS A 668 -7.10 -34.97 11.01
N ILE A 669 -7.46 -33.93 10.25
CA ILE A 669 -8.16 -34.09 8.96
C ILE A 669 -7.23 -34.62 7.87
N ASP A 670 -5.98 -34.17 7.82
CA ASP A 670 -5.10 -34.39 6.66
C ASP A 670 -4.15 -35.59 6.85
N TYR A 671 -3.73 -35.84 8.09
CA TYR A 671 -2.75 -36.88 8.42
C TYR A 671 -3.28 -37.94 9.38
N ASP A 672 -4.55 -37.84 9.83
CA ASP A 672 -5.11 -38.64 10.93
C ASP A 672 -4.16 -38.67 12.14
N ALA A 673 -3.56 -37.51 12.44
CA ALA A 673 -2.66 -37.32 13.57
C ALA A 673 -3.38 -36.58 14.70
N ASP A 674 -3.42 -37.18 15.88
CA ASP A 674 -3.99 -36.58 17.09
C ASP A 674 -2.91 -35.84 17.87
N ILE A 675 -3.17 -34.59 18.25
CA ILE A 675 -2.29 -33.77 19.07
C ILE A 675 -3.01 -33.49 20.40
N GLU A 676 -2.50 -34.06 21.48
CA GLU A 676 -3.13 -34.02 22.80
C GLU A 676 -2.21 -33.32 23.80
N PHE A 677 -2.69 -32.23 24.41
CA PHE A 677 -1.90 -31.49 25.40
C PHE A 677 -1.82 -32.23 26.74
N ILE A 678 -0.63 -32.20 27.33
CA ILE A 678 -0.31 -32.87 28.59
C ILE A 678 -0.72 -32.01 29.78
N ASP A 679 -1.30 -32.63 30.80
CA ASP A 679 -1.62 -31.98 32.06
C ASP A 679 -0.34 -31.67 32.85
N PRO A 680 -0.05 -30.39 33.19
CA PRO A 680 1.14 -30.01 33.95
C PRO A 680 1.24 -30.70 35.32
N ALA A 681 0.12 -30.97 35.99
CA ALA A 681 0.12 -31.63 37.30
C ALA A 681 0.53 -33.11 37.20
N SER A 682 0.11 -33.81 36.15
CA SER A 682 0.65 -35.14 35.84
C SER A 682 2.11 -35.09 35.40
N LEU A 683 2.52 -34.06 34.65
CA LEU A 683 3.90 -33.91 34.20
C LEU A 683 4.88 -33.79 35.38
N ALA A 684 4.54 -32.99 36.38
CA ALA A 684 5.33 -32.82 37.60
C ALA A 684 5.53 -34.14 38.39
N ARG A 685 4.56 -35.06 38.32
CA ARG A 685 4.65 -36.38 38.97
C ARG A 685 5.60 -37.32 38.23
N VAL A 686 5.53 -37.34 36.89
CA VAL A 686 6.36 -38.25 36.07
C VAL A 686 7.80 -37.74 35.87
N SER A 687 8.02 -36.44 36.04
CA SER A 687 9.36 -35.82 35.94
C SER A 687 10.22 -35.97 37.19
N ALA A 688 9.72 -36.65 38.22
CA ALA A 688 10.35 -36.76 39.55
C ALA A 688 10.66 -35.39 40.19
N GLY A 689 9.81 -34.39 39.97
CA GLY A 689 9.94 -33.07 40.59
C GLY A 689 10.97 -32.15 39.94
N ASP A 690 11.30 -32.34 38.66
CA ASP A 690 12.13 -31.38 37.91
C ASP A 690 11.50 -29.98 37.96
N ALA A 691 12.21 -29.00 38.51
CA ALA A 691 11.70 -27.64 38.70
C ALA A 691 11.21 -26.99 37.39
N ARG A 692 11.75 -27.40 36.24
CA ARG A 692 11.35 -26.91 34.91
C ARG A 692 9.92 -27.31 34.54
N THR A 693 9.29 -28.27 35.21
CA THR A 693 7.88 -28.60 34.93
C THR A 693 6.92 -27.47 35.31
N LEU A 694 7.35 -26.54 36.17
CA LEU A 694 6.58 -25.34 36.53
C LEU A 694 6.44 -24.33 35.38
N LEU A 695 7.21 -24.50 34.30
CA LEU A 695 7.16 -23.64 33.11
C LEU A 695 6.10 -24.10 32.11
N PHE A 696 5.48 -25.26 32.35
CA PHE A 696 4.47 -25.83 31.46
C PHE A 696 3.06 -25.40 31.86
N GLY A 697 2.31 -24.93 30.87
CA GLY A 697 0.90 -24.66 30.97
C GLY A 697 0.08 -25.41 29.93
N THR A 698 -1.21 -25.14 29.92
CA THR A 698 -2.14 -25.55 28.88
C THR A 698 -2.60 -24.33 28.09
N PRO A 699 -3.19 -24.51 26.88
CA PRO A 699 -3.80 -23.39 26.16
C PRO A 699 -4.85 -22.62 26.97
N GLU A 700 -5.45 -23.26 27.99
CA GLU A 700 -6.41 -22.64 28.89
C GLU A 700 -5.76 -21.87 30.05
N SER A 701 -4.60 -22.30 30.53
CA SER A 701 -3.94 -21.73 31.71
C SER A 701 -3.05 -20.53 31.37
N ILE A 702 -2.43 -20.51 30.18
CA ILE A 702 -1.59 -19.39 29.75
C ILE A 702 -2.50 -18.21 29.39
N SER A 703 -2.38 -17.10 30.11
CA SER A 703 -3.15 -15.87 29.91
C SER A 703 -2.23 -14.66 29.68
N PRO A 704 -2.77 -13.49 29.27
CA PRO A 704 -2.01 -12.25 29.19
C PRO A 704 -1.46 -11.77 30.54
N ASP A 705 -2.05 -12.23 31.65
CA ASP A 705 -1.64 -11.85 33.00
C ASP A 705 -0.31 -12.53 33.37
N CYS A 706 0.36 -12.00 34.40
CA CYS A 706 1.63 -12.57 34.81
C CYS A 706 1.46 -13.99 35.37
N GLY A 707 2.05 -14.97 34.68
CA GLY A 707 2.09 -16.40 35.01
C GLY A 707 3.48 -16.97 34.74
N ARG A 708 3.81 -18.16 35.23
CA ARG A 708 5.15 -18.76 35.06
C ARG A 708 5.27 -19.60 33.79
N GLU A 709 4.13 -19.87 33.15
CA GLU A 709 3.96 -20.84 32.11
C GLU A 709 4.11 -20.22 30.71
N TYR A 710 5.07 -20.73 29.94
CA TYR A 710 5.28 -20.33 28.53
C TYR A 710 5.58 -21.52 27.62
N LEU A 711 5.70 -22.72 28.19
CA LEU A 711 5.88 -23.97 27.46
C LEU A 711 4.56 -24.73 27.40
N LEU A 712 4.25 -25.33 26.26
CA LEU A 712 3.19 -26.33 26.14
C LEU A 712 3.80 -27.65 25.67
N LEU A 713 3.39 -28.75 26.31
CA LEU A 713 3.78 -30.10 25.91
C LEU A 713 2.56 -30.82 25.34
N ALA A 714 2.72 -31.44 24.19
CA ALA A 714 1.71 -32.27 23.57
C ALA A 714 2.29 -33.61 23.13
N ARG A 715 1.47 -34.65 23.24
CA ARG A 715 1.72 -35.95 22.63
C ARG A 715 1.07 -35.96 21.25
N ILE A 716 1.80 -36.44 20.25
CA ILE A 716 1.29 -36.67 18.91
C ILE A 716 1.13 -38.17 18.71
N THR A 717 -0.06 -38.61 18.30
CA THR A 717 -0.27 -39.98 17.81
C THR A 717 -0.46 -39.92 16.30
N TYR A 718 0.51 -40.46 15.55
CA TYR A 718 0.46 -40.49 14.09
C TYR A 718 -0.41 -41.64 13.57
N ALA A 719 -0.85 -41.57 12.32
CA ALA A 719 -1.60 -42.63 11.64
C ALA A 719 -0.86 -43.98 11.61
N SER A 720 0.47 -43.97 11.61
CA SER A 720 1.29 -45.19 11.74
C SER A 720 1.32 -45.79 13.15
N HIS A 721 0.58 -45.21 14.10
CA HIS A 721 0.62 -45.49 15.54
C HIS A 721 1.96 -45.18 16.23
N ARG A 722 2.92 -44.57 15.50
CA ARG A 722 4.10 -43.98 16.11
C ARG A 722 3.70 -42.80 16.98
N ARG A 723 4.46 -42.61 18.06
CA ARG A 723 4.29 -41.47 18.96
C ARG A 723 5.34 -40.40 18.65
N GLY A 724 4.89 -39.15 18.60
CA GLY A 724 5.73 -37.97 18.55
C GLY A 724 5.46 -37.07 19.75
N THR A 725 6.34 -36.10 19.96
CA THR A 725 6.23 -35.10 21.02
C THR A 725 6.33 -33.71 20.44
N LEU A 726 5.42 -32.82 20.83
CA LEU A 726 5.41 -31.41 20.46
C LEU A 726 5.67 -30.55 21.69
N LEU A 727 6.77 -29.79 21.66
CA LEU A 727 7.06 -28.72 22.61
C LEU A 727 6.79 -27.38 21.93
N VAL A 728 5.90 -26.56 22.48
CA VAL A 728 5.63 -25.20 21.99
C VAL A 728 6.23 -24.18 22.95
N VAL A 729 7.00 -23.23 22.42
CA VAL A 729 7.53 -22.07 23.14
C VAL A 729 6.69 -20.85 22.76
N LYS A 730 5.88 -20.34 23.69
CA LYS A 730 5.04 -19.16 23.49
C LYS A 730 5.75 -17.92 24.04
N PRO A 731 5.95 -16.83 23.25
CA PRO A 731 6.42 -15.57 23.79
C PRO A 731 5.47 -15.06 24.89
N HIS A 732 6.00 -14.90 26.09
CA HIS A 732 5.25 -14.49 27.29
C HIS A 732 6.15 -13.63 28.19
N ARG A 733 5.56 -12.69 28.92
CA ARG A 733 6.27 -11.54 29.53
C ARG A 733 6.89 -11.81 30.91
N CYS A 734 6.91 -13.03 31.43
CA CYS A 734 6.89 -13.18 32.88
C CYS A 734 8.16 -13.74 33.50
N ASP A 735 8.57 -13.06 34.57
CA ASP A 735 9.65 -13.50 35.45
C ASP A 735 9.25 -14.77 36.19
N SER A 736 10.13 -15.77 36.12
CA SER A 736 10.03 -17.01 36.87
C SER A 736 11.21 -17.09 37.83
N PRO A 737 11.11 -17.74 38.99
CA PRO A 737 12.28 -18.01 39.83
C PRO A 737 13.40 -18.77 39.10
N LEU A 738 13.08 -19.42 37.98
CA LEU A 738 14.00 -20.15 37.11
C LEU A 738 14.50 -19.33 35.91
N LEU A 739 13.94 -18.15 35.68
CA LEU A 739 14.26 -17.30 34.55
C LEU A 739 14.09 -15.82 34.95
N GLU A 740 15.22 -15.16 35.24
CA GLU A 740 15.28 -13.73 35.45
C GLU A 740 15.39 -13.02 34.10
N LEU A 741 14.45 -12.12 33.79
CA LEU A 741 14.53 -11.30 32.59
C LEU A 741 15.49 -10.12 32.81
N PRO A 742 16.30 -9.76 31.79
CA PRO A 742 17.17 -8.58 31.85
C PRO A 742 16.40 -7.27 32.13
N PHE A 743 17.05 -6.33 32.83
CA PHE A 743 16.45 -5.04 33.22
C PHE A 743 15.92 -4.22 32.03
N ASP A 744 16.66 -4.21 30.92
CA ASP A 744 16.29 -3.49 29.69
C ASP A 744 15.03 -4.09 29.05
N LEU A 745 14.89 -5.41 29.06
CA LEU A 745 13.70 -6.12 28.58
C LEU A 745 12.48 -5.80 29.46
N VAL A 746 12.61 -5.89 30.79
CA VAL A 746 11.53 -5.54 31.72
C VAL A 746 11.12 -4.07 31.56
N GLY A 747 12.10 -3.16 31.50
CA GLY A 747 11.85 -1.74 31.27
C GLY A 747 11.18 -1.45 29.92
N TYR A 748 11.54 -2.17 28.85
CA TYR A 748 10.85 -2.07 27.56
C TYR A 748 9.40 -2.56 27.66
N ALA A 749 9.19 -3.70 28.31
CA ALA A 749 7.89 -4.33 28.48
C ALA A 749 6.92 -3.44 29.29
N ASP A 750 7.41 -2.74 30.31
CA ASP A 750 6.61 -1.81 31.12
C ASP A 750 6.19 -0.55 30.34
N ARG A 751 7.03 -0.08 29.41
CA ARG A 751 6.69 1.03 28.50
C ARG A 751 5.77 0.59 27.36
N ASN A 752 5.73 -0.70 27.03
CA ASN A 752 5.01 -1.24 25.88
C ASN A 752 4.04 -2.37 26.31
N PRO A 753 2.82 -2.05 26.78
CA PRO A 753 1.88 -3.05 27.31
C PRO A 753 1.47 -4.15 26.32
N ALA A 754 1.60 -3.90 25.01
CA ALA A 754 1.32 -4.89 23.98
C ALA A 754 2.44 -5.93 23.80
N PHE A 755 3.65 -5.68 24.32
CA PHE A 755 4.77 -6.64 24.27
C PHE A 755 4.50 -7.86 25.17
N PRO A 756 4.80 -9.09 24.73
CA PRO A 756 5.44 -9.51 23.48
C PRO A 756 4.47 -9.86 22.33
N GLN A 757 3.21 -9.43 22.44
CA GLN A 757 2.13 -9.74 21.49
C GLN A 757 1.76 -8.52 20.60
N GLN A 758 2.72 -7.64 20.31
CA GLN A 758 2.51 -6.49 19.42
C GLN A 758 2.07 -6.97 18.03
N GLY A 759 1.32 -6.14 17.29
CA GLY A 759 0.80 -6.49 15.97
C GLY A 759 1.90 -6.83 14.95
N THR A 760 1.53 -7.59 13.91
CA THR A 760 2.45 -7.93 12.78
C THR A 760 2.54 -6.83 11.73
N ASP A 761 1.84 -5.71 11.94
CA ASP A 761 1.77 -4.56 11.07
C ASP A 761 3.03 -3.70 11.10
N ASP A 762 3.69 -3.61 12.25
CA ASP A 762 4.99 -2.96 12.35
C ASP A 762 6.10 -3.88 11.82
N GLN A 763 6.83 -3.37 10.83
CA GLN A 763 7.96 -4.05 10.18
C GLN A 763 9.27 -3.24 10.32
N PHE A 764 9.25 -2.14 11.09
CA PHE A 764 10.37 -1.20 11.24
C PHE A 764 10.88 -1.18 12.68
N PHE A 765 11.27 -2.34 13.19
CA PHE A 765 11.76 -2.48 14.56
C PHE A 765 12.92 -1.52 14.81
N ASP A 766 12.74 -0.65 15.81
CA ASP A 766 13.86 0.11 16.36
C ASP A 766 14.79 -0.80 17.17
N GLU A 767 15.95 -0.27 17.55
CA GLU A 767 16.96 -1.02 18.29
C GLU A 767 16.42 -1.60 19.60
N SER A 768 15.61 -0.81 20.33
CA SER A 768 15.06 -1.23 21.63
C SER A 768 14.05 -2.37 21.50
N GLN A 769 13.18 -2.30 20.50
CA GLN A 769 12.20 -3.33 20.19
C GLN A 769 12.88 -4.59 19.67
N TRP A 770 13.86 -4.44 18.77
CA TRP A 770 14.63 -5.56 18.25
C TRP A 770 15.36 -6.28 19.38
N GLU A 771 16.08 -5.56 20.24
CA GLU A 771 16.82 -6.16 21.35
C GLU A 771 15.86 -6.84 22.33
N ALA A 772 14.71 -6.24 22.66
CA ALA A 772 13.74 -6.83 23.58
C ALA A 772 13.18 -8.18 23.08
N TYR A 773 12.80 -8.31 21.80
CA TYR A 773 12.35 -9.60 21.25
C TYR A 773 13.47 -10.63 21.15
N HIS A 774 14.67 -10.19 20.78
CA HIS A 774 15.84 -11.05 20.68
C HIS A 774 16.22 -11.61 22.07
N GLN A 775 16.30 -10.75 23.08
CA GLN A 775 16.57 -11.15 24.46
C GLN A 775 15.46 -12.04 25.03
N LEU A 776 14.20 -11.77 24.70
CA LEU A 776 13.10 -12.64 25.13
C LEU A 776 13.23 -14.05 24.55
N GLY A 777 13.52 -14.17 23.25
CA GLY A 777 13.75 -15.48 22.62
C GLY A 777 14.95 -16.21 23.23
N LEU A 778 16.03 -15.48 23.51
CA LEU A 778 17.23 -16.02 24.16
C LEU A 778 16.93 -16.52 25.58
N ALA A 779 16.19 -15.73 26.37
CA ALA A 779 15.82 -16.05 27.75
C ALA A 779 14.89 -17.27 27.81
N LEU A 780 13.76 -17.26 27.08
CA LEU A 780 12.81 -18.38 27.07
C LEU A 780 13.43 -19.66 26.50
N GLY A 781 14.39 -19.55 25.57
CA GLY A 781 15.11 -20.69 25.02
C GLY A 781 16.20 -21.27 25.94
N SER A 782 16.67 -20.52 26.94
CA SER A 782 17.83 -20.90 27.76
C SER A 782 17.62 -22.22 28.52
N VAL A 783 16.37 -22.55 28.86
CA VAL A 783 16.01 -23.79 29.57
C VAL A 783 16.06 -25.04 28.68
N LEU A 784 16.12 -24.88 27.36
CA LEU A 784 16.05 -25.95 26.35
C LEU A 784 17.40 -26.66 26.18
N SER A 785 17.90 -27.22 27.28
CA SER A 785 19.12 -28.02 27.29
C SER A 785 18.93 -29.39 26.61
N ARG A 786 20.02 -30.01 26.18
CA ARG A 786 20.00 -31.36 25.58
C ARG A 786 19.32 -32.39 26.49
N ASP A 787 19.69 -32.43 27.76
CA ASP A 787 19.14 -33.38 28.75
C ASP A 787 17.62 -33.21 28.91
N PHE A 788 17.17 -31.95 28.98
CA PHE A 788 15.75 -31.63 29.08
C PHE A 788 14.96 -32.14 27.87
N LEU A 789 15.39 -31.77 26.66
CA LEU A 789 14.70 -32.15 25.43
C LEU A 789 14.68 -33.66 25.19
N GLN A 790 15.72 -34.39 25.61
CA GLN A 790 15.77 -35.85 25.51
C GLN A 790 14.80 -36.57 26.45
N ARG A 791 14.39 -35.95 27.57
CA ARG A 791 13.45 -36.54 28.53
C ARG A 791 11.98 -36.32 28.13
N LEU A 792 11.69 -35.28 27.36
CA LEU A 792 10.32 -34.89 27.00
C LEU A 792 9.49 -36.02 26.38
N PRO A 793 10.00 -36.85 25.45
CA PRO A 793 9.20 -37.92 24.88
C PRO A 793 8.74 -38.95 25.92
N GLY A 794 9.65 -39.36 26.82
CA GLY A 794 9.32 -40.28 27.90
C GLY A 794 8.31 -39.69 28.90
N TRP A 795 8.43 -38.39 29.21
CA TRP A 795 7.46 -37.70 30.04
C TRP A 795 6.10 -37.56 29.37
N ALA A 796 6.10 -37.15 28.10
CA ALA A 796 4.90 -37.00 27.29
C ALA A 796 4.16 -38.32 27.17
N ASP A 797 4.84 -39.48 27.14
CA ASP A 797 4.27 -40.82 27.08
C ASP A 797 3.63 -41.30 28.39
N LEU A 798 4.19 -40.91 29.53
CA LEU A 798 3.76 -41.34 30.86
C LEU A 798 2.70 -40.42 31.48
N ALA A 799 2.72 -39.12 31.15
CA ALA A 799 1.80 -38.15 31.72
C ALA A 799 0.36 -38.30 31.16
N SER A 800 -0.64 -37.89 31.94
CA SER A 800 -2.02 -37.84 31.47
C SER A 800 -2.27 -36.63 30.57
N ILE A 801 -3.16 -36.82 29.59
CA ILE A 801 -3.69 -35.73 28.77
C ILE A 801 -4.65 -34.85 29.57
N VAL A 802 -4.82 -33.60 29.15
CA VAL A 802 -5.85 -32.71 29.72
C VAL A 802 -7.23 -33.25 29.36
N THR A 803 -7.94 -33.82 30.33
CA THR A 803 -9.37 -34.12 30.18
C THR A 803 -10.13 -32.79 30.13
N LEU A 804 -10.54 -32.37 28.95
CA LEU A 804 -11.48 -31.25 28.79
C LEU A 804 -12.81 -31.64 29.48
N THR A 805 -12.95 -31.30 30.76
CA THR A 805 -14.24 -31.41 31.45
C THR A 805 -15.18 -30.37 30.85
N ALA A 806 -15.99 -30.84 29.91
CA ALA A 806 -17.18 -30.12 29.48
C ALA A 806 -18.12 -29.98 30.70
N VAL A 807 -18.35 -28.72 31.11
CA VAL A 807 -19.43 -28.25 31.99
C VAL A 807 -19.30 -28.68 33.47
N GLY A 808 -19.03 -27.72 34.36
CA GLY A 808 -19.47 -27.86 35.75
C GLY A 808 -18.70 -27.17 36.87
N GLN A 809 -17.51 -26.58 36.65
CA GLN A 809 -16.84 -25.84 37.74
C GLN A 809 -16.95 -24.32 37.57
N PRO A 810 -17.31 -23.57 38.63
CA PRO A 810 -17.27 -22.12 38.60
C PRO A 810 -15.83 -21.68 38.35
N ALA A 811 -15.66 -20.76 37.39
CA ALA A 811 -14.36 -20.23 37.03
C ALA A 811 -13.65 -19.64 38.28
N PRO A 812 -12.32 -19.76 38.39
CA PRO A 812 -11.57 -19.06 39.42
C PRO A 812 -11.89 -17.56 39.38
N ALA A 813 -12.04 -16.94 40.55
CA ALA A 813 -12.66 -15.63 40.74
C ALA A 813 -11.95 -14.43 40.09
N ASN A 814 -10.76 -14.61 39.49
CA ASN A 814 -9.91 -13.50 39.02
C ASN A 814 -9.47 -13.65 37.56
N GLY A 815 -10.41 -13.68 36.62
CA GLY A 815 -10.10 -13.48 35.19
C GLY A 815 -11.17 -13.99 34.23
N PRO A 816 -11.39 -13.34 33.07
CA PRO A 816 -12.36 -13.80 32.08
C PRO A 816 -11.90 -15.14 31.48
N ASN A 817 -12.78 -16.14 31.48
CA ASN A 817 -12.48 -17.47 30.93
C ASN A 817 -12.31 -17.44 29.40
N ARG A 818 -11.72 -18.49 28.78
CA ARG A 818 -11.47 -18.59 27.33
C ARG A 818 -12.74 -18.30 26.50
N ARG A 819 -13.92 -18.76 26.93
CA ARG A 819 -15.20 -18.48 26.23
C ARG A 819 -15.61 -17.00 26.30
N GLN A 820 -15.40 -16.34 27.44
CA GLN A 820 -15.61 -14.89 27.60
C GLN A 820 -14.60 -14.09 26.80
N ARG A 821 -13.33 -14.56 26.70
CA ARG A 821 -12.31 -13.98 25.81
C ARG A 821 -12.59 -14.22 24.33
N ILE A 822 -13.29 -15.29 23.94
CA ILE A 822 -13.70 -15.59 22.55
C ILE A 822 -14.90 -14.72 22.13
N ALA A 823 -15.92 -14.58 23.00
CA ALA A 823 -17.15 -13.84 22.69
C ALA A 823 -16.94 -12.34 22.39
N GLN A 824 -15.82 -11.77 22.83
CA GLN A 824 -15.46 -10.36 22.62
C GLN A 824 -14.54 -10.10 21.41
N ASN A 825 -14.30 -11.07 20.51
CA ASN A 825 -12.95 -11.18 19.93
C ASN A 825 -12.77 -11.62 18.48
N VAL A 826 -13.59 -11.14 17.55
CA VAL A 826 -13.15 -11.17 16.15
C VAL A 826 -12.36 -9.88 15.89
N ARG A 827 -11.07 -9.82 16.27
CA ARG A 827 -10.02 -8.78 16.00
C ARG A 827 -8.68 -9.46 16.39
N THR A 828 -7.59 -9.56 15.63
CA THR A 828 -6.84 -8.61 14.80
C THR A 828 -5.78 -9.42 14.03
N THR A 829 -5.89 -9.55 12.71
CA THR A 829 -4.76 -9.92 11.82
C THR A 829 -5.20 -9.64 10.37
N LEU A 830 -5.45 -8.37 10.07
CA LEU A 830 -5.57 -7.92 8.69
C LEU A 830 -4.19 -7.39 8.29
N GLY A 831 -3.51 -8.09 7.39
CA GLY A 831 -2.16 -7.80 6.87
C GLY A 831 -2.00 -6.46 6.13
N VAL A 832 -2.91 -5.50 6.35
CA VAL A 832 -2.86 -4.12 5.83
C VAL A 832 -1.65 -3.34 6.37
N GLY A 833 -1.05 -3.84 7.46
CA GLY A 833 0.08 -3.24 8.16
C GLY A 833 1.30 -2.90 7.31
N LEU A 834 1.75 -3.78 6.41
CA LEU A 834 2.89 -3.47 5.53
C LEU A 834 2.68 -2.22 4.68
N SER A 835 1.44 -1.98 4.24
CA SER A 835 1.07 -0.79 3.45
C SER A 835 0.96 0.46 4.32
N ALA A 836 0.28 0.32 5.46
CA ALA A 836 0.09 1.39 6.42
C ALA A 836 1.45 1.81 6.99
N SER A 837 2.28 0.87 7.43
CA SER A 837 3.62 1.09 7.95
C SER A 837 4.58 1.65 6.92
N LEU A 838 4.52 1.27 5.63
CA LEU A 838 5.34 1.94 4.60
C LEU A 838 4.87 3.38 4.34
N VAL A 839 3.56 3.65 4.33
CA VAL A 839 3.00 5.00 4.16
C VAL A 839 3.23 5.87 5.39
N VAL A 840 3.06 5.29 6.58
CA VAL A 840 3.31 5.89 7.89
C VAL A 840 4.80 6.08 8.08
N ALA A 841 5.68 5.15 7.67
CA ALA A 841 7.12 5.37 7.68
C ALA A 841 7.52 6.45 6.68
N LEU A 842 6.87 6.55 5.51
CA LEU A 842 7.10 7.64 4.56
C LEU A 842 6.71 8.99 5.17
N TRP A 843 5.60 9.03 5.91
CA TRP A 843 5.13 10.19 6.65
C TRP A 843 6.04 10.55 7.83
N GLN A 844 6.32 9.60 8.71
CA GLN A 844 7.20 9.70 9.88
C GLN A 844 8.64 10.01 9.46
N GLY A 845 9.12 9.49 8.32
CA GLY A 845 10.43 9.83 7.78
C GLY A 845 10.50 11.27 7.29
N LEU A 846 9.39 11.80 6.76
CA LEU A 846 9.23 13.22 6.43
C LEU A 846 9.15 14.08 7.70
N GLU A 847 8.43 13.60 8.72
CA GLU A 847 8.23 14.28 10.00
C GLU A 847 9.50 14.26 10.86
N GLN A 848 10.26 13.17 10.84
CA GLN A 848 11.56 13.03 11.49
C GLN A 848 12.65 13.77 10.73
N TYR A 849 12.59 13.87 9.40
CA TYR A 849 13.45 14.79 8.65
C TYR A 849 13.19 16.25 9.04
N ARG A 850 11.91 16.65 9.18
CA ARG A 850 11.54 17.98 9.69
C ARG A 850 11.97 18.17 11.15
N GLY A 851 11.82 17.15 11.99
CA GLY A 851 12.22 17.17 13.39
C GLY A 851 13.74 17.25 13.57
N ASN A 852 14.52 16.53 12.75
CA ASN A 852 15.98 16.57 12.78
C ASN A 852 16.51 17.95 12.33
N ILE A 853 15.85 18.61 11.37
CA ILE A 853 16.17 19.99 11.00
C ILE A 853 15.91 20.91 12.20
N ALA A 854 14.73 20.83 12.82
CA ALA A 854 14.39 21.65 13.99
C ALA A 854 15.30 21.40 15.21
N ASP A 855 15.69 20.15 15.46
CA ASP A 855 16.62 19.78 16.54
C ASP A 855 18.05 20.25 16.25
N SER A 856 18.48 20.22 14.98
CA SER A 856 19.78 20.77 14.55
C SER A 856 19.82 22.30 14.69
N GLU A 857 18.73 22.99 14.37
CA GLU A 857 18.57 24.44 14.56
C GLU A 857 18.56 24.81 16.06
N SER A 858 17.89 24.02 16.91
CA SER A 858 17.87 24.23 18.36
C SER A 858 19.24 24.02 19.02
N LYS A 859 19.96 22.95 18.64
CA LYS A 859 21.33 22.69 19.10
C LYS A 859 22.30 23.77 18.62
N TYR A 860 22.13 24.23 17.38
CA TYR A 860 22.90 25.34 16.84
C TYR A 860 22.65 26.64 17.63
N ALA A 861 21.38 26.99 17.89
CA ALA A 861 21.02 28.17 18.68
C ALA A 861 21.56 28.12 20.12
N SER A 862 21.49 26.98 20.80
CA SER A 862 22.03 26.84 22.16
C SER A 862 23.56 26.92 22.22
N GLN A 863 24.27 26.41 21.21
CA GLN A 863 25.72 26.56 21.08
C GLN A 863 26.10 28.03 20.82
N LEU A 864 25.35 28.72 19.97
CA LEU A 864 25.53 30.14 19.67
C LEU A 864 25.30 31.00 20.92
N GLU A 865 24.26 30.70 21.70
CA GLU A 865 23.96 31.38 22.97
C GLU A 865 25.09 31.16 23.99
N ALA A 866 25.63 29.94 24.09
CA ALA A 866 26.78 29.64 24.94
C ALA A 866 28.07 30.35 24.51
N ILE A 867 28.25 30.62 23.21
CA ILE A 867 29.35 31.44 22.68
C ILE A 867 29.13 32.91 23.03
N ALA A 868 27.90 33.41 22.88
CA ALA A 868 27.53 34.78 23.26
C ALA A 868 27.73 35.04 24.77
N ASP A 869 27.37 34.08 25.62
CA ASP A 869 27.52 34.15 27.07
C ASP A 869 28.99 34.15 27.53
N LEU A 870 29.82 33.30 26.91
CA LEU A 870 31.26 33.30 27.19
C LEU A 870 31.92 34.60 26.76
N TYR A 871 31.47 35.16 25.65
CA TYR A 871 31.93 36.47 25.18
C TYR A 871 31.51 37.58 26.15
N ALA A 872 30.25 37.58 26.60
CA ALA A 872 29.72 38.57 27.55
C ALA A 872 30.44 38.55 28.92
N LYS A 873 30.95 37.39 29.35
CA LYS A 873 31.64 37.22 30.64
C LYS A 873 33.13 37.58 30.63
N GLY A 874 33.74 37.83 29.47
CA GLY A 874 35.17 38.18 29.40
C GLY A 874 35.54 38.95 28.13
N ASN A 875 36.03 40.18 28.29
CA ASN A 875 36.45 41.08 27.20
C ASN A 875 37.72 40.64 26.43
N LYS A 876 38.06 39.34 26.39
CA LYS A 876 39.20 38.80 25.62
C LYS A 876 38.81 37.50 24.93
N VAL A 877 39.26 37.33 23.68
CA VAL A 877 39.06 36.11 22.89
C VAL A 877 39.96 35.00 23.44
N SER A 878 39.47 34.28 24.46
CA SER A 878 40.17 33.13 25.02
C SER A 878 40.27 31.97 24.01
N ASP A 879 41.28 31.10 24.15
CA ASP A 879 41.43 29.90 23.30
C ASP A 879 40.22 28.95 23.39
N ALA A 880 39.52 28.97 24.52
CA ALA A 880 38.26 28.24 24.71
C ALA A 880 37.13 28.75 23.79
N LEU A 881 37.07 30.05 23.54
CA LEU A 881 36.09 30.66 22.63
C LEU A 881 36.40 30.30 21.17
N ARG A 882 37.67 30.34 20.75
CA ARG A 882 38.09 29.94 19.39
C ARG A 882 37.76 28.47 19.12
N THR A 883 38.02 27.61 20.09
CA THR A 883 37.74 26.17 19.97
C THR A 883 36.23 25.92 19.82
N ARG A 884 35.38 26.58 20.60
CA ARG A 884 33.91 26.46 20.49
C ARG A 884 33.36 27.01 19.18
N ILE A 885 33.90 28.11 18.69
CA ILE A 885 33.52 28.67 17.38
C ILE A 885 33.89 27.69 16.26
N GLY A 886 35.10 27.10 16.29
CA GLY A 886 35.49 26.07 15.32
C GLY A 886 34.65 24.79 15.42
N HIS A 887 34.18 24.42 16.61
CA HIS A 887 33.23 23.31 16.78
C HIS A 887 31.85 23.65 16.18
N LEU A 888 31.36 24.87 16.39
CA LEU A 888 30.09 25.34 15.83
C LEU A 888 30.17 25.46 14.30
N GLU A 889 31.29 25.91 13.74
CA GLU A 889 31.54 25.97 12.30
C GLU A 889 31.48 24.57 11.66
N ASN A 890 32.18 23.60 12.26
CA ASN A 890 32.16 22.22 11.82
C ASN A 890 30.75 21.60 11.94
N PHE A 891 30.02 21.95 13.00
CA PHE A 891 28.64 21.52 13.18
C PHE A 891 27.71 22.13 12.11
N ALA A 892 27.82 23.43 11.85
CA ALA A 892 27.03 24.14 10.85
C ALA A 892 27.31 23.63 9.43
N SER A 893 28.59 23.41 9.08
CA SER A 893 29.01 22.85 7.79
C SER A 893 28.42 21.46 7.56
N ARG A 894 28.47 20.57 8.55
CA ARG A 894 27.92 19.20 8.44
C ARG A 894 26.40 19.16 8.34
N ASN A 895 25.70 20.15 8.88
CA ASN A 895 24.24 20.23 8.90
C ASN A 895 23.65 21.21 7.87
N GLY A 896 24.48 21.78 6.99
CA GLY A 896 24.01 22.70 5.94
C GLY A 896 23.61 24.10 6.43
N LEU A 897 23.98 24.47 7.65
CA LEU A 897 23.68 25.75 8.31
C LEU A 897 24.80 26.79 8.13
N SER A 898 25.60 26.67 7.07
CA SER A 898 26.80 27.49 6.87
C SER A 898 26.48 28.97 6.63
N VAL A 899 25.30 29.26 6.08
CA VAL A 899 24.82 30.63 5.83
C VAL A 899 24.37 31.27 7.13
N GLU A 900 23.61 30.55 7.96
CA GLU A 900 23.23 30.97 9.32
C GLU A 900 24.47 31.20 10.18
N PHE A 901 25.43 30.27 10.16
CA PHE A 901 26.72 30.42 10.86
C PHE A 901 27.47 31.68 10.44
N ALA A 902 27.62 31.93 9.14
CA ALA A 902 28.29 33.14 8.67
C ALA A 902 27.57 34.42 9.12
N SER A 903 26.23 34.43 9.10
CA SER A 903 25.40 35.56 9.54
C SER A 903 25.49 35.80 11.05
N ASP A 904 25.37 34.75 11.85
CA ASP A 904 25.37 34.84 13.30
C ASP A 904 26.76 35.18 13.83
N MET A 905 27.81 34.58 13.25
CA MET A 905 29.18 34.96 13.59
C MET A 905 29.46 36.40 13.19
N ARG A 906 28.98 36.87 12.03
CA ARG A 906 29.10 38.30 11.66
C ARG A 906 28.41 39.20 12.69
N THR A 907 27.21 38.84 13.15
CA THR A 907 26.46 39.64 14.15
C THR A 907 27.14 39.64 15.52
N LEU A 908 27.61 38.47 15.96
CA LEU A 908 28.32 38.29 17.24
C LEU A 908 29.67 39.02 17.22
N PHE A 909 30.34 39.04 16.06
CA PHE A 909 31.62 39.73 15.87
C PHE A 909 31.51 41.22 15.54
N GLU A 910 30.42 41.70 14.94
CA GLU A 910 30.15 43.14 14.82
C GLU A 910 30.02 43.78 16.20
N ARG A 911 29.30 43.12 17.12
CA ARG A 911 29.25 43.50 18.55
C ARG A 911 30.63 43.46 19.22
N ALA A 912 31.50 42.54 18.81
CA ALA A 912 32.88 42.46 19.29
C ALA A 912 33.78 43.55 18.71
N SER A 913 33.57 43.93 17.44
CA SER A 913 34.36 44.94 16.74
C SER A 913 34.18 46.34 17.31
N THR A 914 32.98 46.63 17.84
CA THR A 914 32.73 47.85 18.63
C THR A 914 33.54 47.93 19.92
N ALA A 915 33.95 46.78 20.49
CA ALA A 915 34.89 46.75 21.62
C ALA A 915 36.37 46.88 21.16
N CYS A 916 36.73 46.40 19.97
CA CYS A 916 38.06 46.64 19.35
C CYS A 916 38.25 48.11 18.91
N ALA A 917 37.19 48.92 18.81
CA ALA A 917 37.27 50.33 18.40
C ALA A 917 37.88 51.24 19.48
N SER A 918 37.88 50.83 20.75
CA SER A 918 38.61 51.54 21.82
C SER A 918 40.05 51.04 21.92
N GLY A 919 40.85 51.35 20.90
CA GLY A 919 42.31 51.50 20.97
C GLY A 919 43.12 50.38 21.64
N ALA A 920 43.14 49.17 21.06
CA ALA A 920 44.25 48.24 21.24
C ALA A 920 44.35 47.29 20.03
N GLU A 921 45.40 47.43 19.21
CA GLU A 921 45.76 46.43 18.21
C GLU A 921 46.29 45.16 18.90
N SER A 922 45.40 44.21 19.21
CA SER A 922 45.79 42.87 19.66
C SER A 922 45.69 41.87 18.50
N ALA A 923 46.48 40.79 18.56
CA ALA A 923 46.43 39.68 17.60
C ALA A 923 45.01 39.08 17.45
N ASP A 924 44.13 39.30 18.44
CA ASP A 924 42.75 38.86 18.44
C ASP A 924 41.88 39.65 17.45
N CYS A 925 42.06 40.97 17.32
CA CYS A 925 41.28 41.78 16.36
C CYS A 925 41.69 41.49 14.89
N ASN A 926 42.92 40.99 14.65
CA ASN A 926 43.36 40.58 13.31
C ASN A 926 42.80 39.21 12.88
N TYR A 927 42.71 38.24 13.81
CA TYR A 927 42.04 36.96 13.55
C TYR A 927 40.55 37.16 13.21
N LEU A 928 39.88 38.11 13.88
CA LEU A 928 38.48 38.48 13.63
C LEU A 928 38.24 39.11 12.24
N ARG A 929 39.20 39.87 11.71
CA ARG A 929 39.11 40.43 10.34
C ARG A 929 39.28 39.37 9.26
N GLN A 930 40.04 38.31 9.52
CA GLN A 930 40.25 37.23 8.55
C GLN A 930 38.97 36.40 8.35
N LEU A 931 38.25 36.08 9.43
CA LEU A 931 37.00 35.29 9.39
C LEU A 931 35.83 36.00 8.68
N THR A 932 35.83 37.32 8.57
CA THR A 932 34.73 38.10 7.95
C THR A 932 34.94 38.36 6.45
N SER A 933 36.06 37.93 5.88
CA SER A 933 36.54 38.40 4.58
C SER A 933 36.25 37.52 3.35
N ASP A 934 35.48 36.44 3.46
CA ASP A 934 35.17 35.57 2.31
C ASP A 934 33.65 35.36 2.10
N PRO A 935 33.02 35.90 1.03
CA PRO A 935 31.62 35.67 0.71
C PRO A 935 31.42 34.82 -0.57
N HIS A 936 30.81 33.63 -0.44
CA HIS A 936 30.16 32.96 -1.59
C HIS A 936 28.71 33.47 -1.77
N PRO A 937 28.23 33.63 -3.03
CA PRO A 937 26.95 34.28 -3.33
C PRO A 937 25.73 33.36 -3.21
N ASN A 938 24.62 33.97 -2.78
CA ASN A 938 23.31 33.41 -2.46
C ASN A 938 22.56 32.72 -3.62
N SER A 939 21.69 31.76 -3.28
CA SER A 939 20.74 31.13 -4.19
C SER A 939 19.44 31.96 -4.41
N PRO A 940 18.72 31.79 -5.54
CA PRO A 940 17.62 32.66 -5.99
C PRO A 940 16.29 32.57 -5.21
N VAL A 941 16.19 31.72 -4.19
CA VAL A 941 14.91 31.41 -3.52
C VAL A 941 14.55 32.43 -2.44
N GLN A 942 15.53 33.15 -1.88
CA GLN A 942 15.29 34.13 -0.81
C GLN A 942 14.79 35.50 -1.30
N GLN A 943 14.97 35.84 -2.59
CA GLN A 943 14.55 37.14 -3.14
C GLN A 943 13.05 37.23 -3.46
N TYR A 944 12.33 36.11 -3.49
CA TYR A 944 10.93 36.06 -3.96
C TYR A 944 9.89 36.43 -2.90
N TRP A 945 10.31 36.64 -1.66
CA TRP A 945 9.41 36.55 -0.53
C TRP A 945 9.24 37.88 0.24
N PHE A 946 10.21 38.79 0.22
CA PHE A 946 10.14 39.98 1.08
C PHE A 946 10.55 41.27 0.36
N GLY A 947 10.01 41.55 -0.83
CA GLY A 947 10.27 42.81 -1.51
C GLY A 947 9.97 44.02 -0.60
N PHE A 948 10.82 45.04 -0.46
CA PHE A 948 12.02 45.37 -1.24
C PHE A 948 12.60 46.74 -0.75
N THR A 949 13.89 46.99 -0.99
CA THR A 949 14.55 48.32 -1.10
C THR A 949 15.60 48.28 -2.26
N PRO A 950 16.04 49.40 -2.90
CA PRO A 950 16.18 49.51 -4.38
C PRO A 950 17.50 50.04 -5.00
N LEU A 951 17.52 49.98 -6.36
CA LEU A 951 18.32 50.69 -7.41
C LEU A 951 19.58 49.99 -7.94
N PRO A 952 20.10 50.29 -9.17
CA PRO A 952 19.70 51.28 -10.21
C PRO A 952 19.65 50.76 -11.68
N GLU A 953 19.38 51.72 -12.56
CA GLU A 953 19.11 51.83 -14.01
C GLU A 953 20.10 51.23 -15.04
N ASP A 954 19.60 51.22 -16.29
CA ASP A 954 20.26 51.20 -17.62
C ASP A 954 20.77 49.86 -18.20
N ASN A 955 20.13 49.37 -19.28
CA ASN A 955 20.53 49.67 -20.67
C ASN A 955 19.59 48.98 -21.70
N PRO A 956 19.65 49.30 -23.02
CA PRO A 956 18.52 49.81 -23.76
C PRO A 956 18.29 48.99 -25.04
N ALA A 957 17.24 48.18 -25.09
CA ALA A 957 16.82 47.61 -26.35
C ALA A 957 15.31 47.41 -26.31
N LEU A 958 14.66 47.82 -27.40
CA LEU A 958 13.23 47.68 -27.69
C LEU A 958 12.34 48.86 -27.25
N ALA A 959 12.66 50.02 -27.81
CA ALA A 959 11.62 50.91 -28.30
C ALA A 959 10.95 50.29 -29.54
N SER A 960 9.63 50.02 -29.49
CA SER A 960 8.73 50.20 -30.65
C SER A 960 7.24 50.00 -30.30
N ALA A 961 6.54 51.13 -30.17
CA ALA A 961 5.16 51.41 -30.65
C ALA A 961 3.95 50.91 -29.79
N PRO A 962 2.72 51.47 -30.00
CA PRO A 962 2.03 52.34 -29.03
C PRO A 962 0.67 51.80 -28.51
N PRO A 963 0.02 52.43 -27.50
CA PRO A 963 -1.24 51.93 -26.91
C PRO A 963 -2.50 52.68 -27.40
N PRO A 964 -3.69 52.04 -27.38
CA PRO A 964 -4.99 52.73 -27.40
C PRO A 964 -5.68 52.78 -26.01
N PRO A 965 -6.69 53.66 -25.84
CA PRO A 965 -7.09 54.27 -24.55
C PRO A 965 -8.34 53.62 -23.90
N PRO A 966 -8.75 54.08 -22.69
CA PRO A 966 -9.61 53.34 -21.76
C PRO A 966 -11.06 53.86 -21.73
N PRO A 967 -11.96 53.21 -20.96
CA PRO A 967 -13.06 53.92 -20.33
C PRO A 967 -12.98 53.87 -18.77
N PRO A 968 -13.44 54.94 -18.08
CA PRO A 968 -13.43 55.07 -16.62
C PRO A 968 -14.87 54.91 -16.05
N PRO A 969 -15.23 55.44 -14.87
CA PRO A 969 -15.21 54.70 -13.61
C PRO A 969 -16.61 54.63 -12.92
N ALA A 970 -16.66 53.91 -11.81
CA ALA A 970 -17.85 53.78 -10.95
C ALA A 970 -18.10 55.00 -10.06
N ALA A 971 -19.36 55.25 -9.71
CA ALA A 971 -19.75 56.06 -8.55
C ALA A 971 -21.05 55.54 -7.90
N ALA A 972 -20.95 55.26 -6.59
CA ALA A 972 -21.75 55.67 -5.42
C ALA A 972 -23.30 55.91 -5.48
N PRO A 973 -23.98 55.85 -4.31
CA PRO A 973 -25.32 55.26 -4.14
C PRO A 973 -26.46 56.28 -3.92
N ALA A 974 -27.71 55.80 -3.95
CA ALA A 974 -28.88 56.47 -3.39
C ALA A 974 -29.83 55.49 -2.67
N SER A 975 -30.48 55.99 -1.62
CA SER A 975 -31.47 55.34 -0.74
C SER A 975 -32.92 55.44 -1.31
N PRO A 976 -33.95 55.05 -0.53
CA PRO A 976 -34.91 53.94 -0.75
C PRO A 976 -36.15 54.30 -1.64
N PRO A 977 -37.11 53.37 -1.91
CA PRO A 977 -38.22 53.63 -2.83
C PRO A 977 -39.49 54.11 -2.12
N VAL A 978 -40.18 55.13 -2.66
CA VAL A 978 -41.65 55.28 -2.60
C VAL A 978 -42.16 56.04 -3.84
N SER A 979 -43.06 55.35 -4.56
CA SER A 979 -44.06 55.68 -5.59
C SER A 979 -44.30 57.10 -6.19
N ALA A 980 -44.69 57.04 -7.48
CA ALA A 980 -45.74 57.76 -8.19
C ALA A 980 -45.39 58.99 -9.10
N GLU A 981 -45.45 58.69 -10.40
CA GLU A 981 -46.08 59.42 -11.52
C GLU A 981 -45.76 60.90 -11.88
N MET A 982 -45.62 61.04 -13.21
CA MET A 982 -45.96 62.18 -14.09
C MET A 982 -44.91 63.29 -14.36
N THR A 983 -44.37 63.17 -15.59
CA THR A 983 -43.82 64.16 -16.55
C THR A 983 -44.59 65.50 -16.64
N PRO A 984 -44.14 66.59 -17.33
CA PRO A 984 -43.41 66.57 -18.63
C PRO A 984 -42.46 67.81 -18.87
N PRO A 985 -42.16 68.29 -20.12
CA PRO A 985 -40.77 68.47 -20.61
C PRO A 985 -40.57 69.91 -21.20
N PRO A 986 -39.79 70.20 -22.28
CA PRO A 986 -38.47 69.73 -22.77
C PRO A 986 -37.45 70.89 -23.05
N ALA A 987 -36.26 70.51 -23.54
CA ALA A 987 -35.53 71.09 -24.71
C ALA A 987 -34.29 72.03 -24.54
N VAL A 988 -33.14 71.50 -25.04
CA VAL A 988 -32.27 72.03 -26.13
C VAL A 988 -31.10 73.02 -25.83
N THR A 989 -29.89 72.43 -25.91
CA THR A 989 -28.60 72.80 -26.58
C THR A 989 -27.82 74.11 -26.39
N ALA A 990 -26.50 73.88 -26.19
CA ALA A 990 -25.31 74.41 -26.91
C ALA A 990 -24.67 75.76 -26.54
N GLY A 991 -23.32 75.74 -26.39
CA GLY A 991 -22.44 76.91 -26.39
C GLY A 991 -20.97 76.56 -26.09
N ALA A 992 -20.05 77.00 -26.95
CA ALA A 992 -18.63 76.67 -27.05
C ALA A 992 -17.69 77.45 -26.06
N PRO A 993 -16.38 77.11 -25.98
CA PRO A 993 -15.39 77.57 -24.96
C PRO A 993 -14.48 78.70 -25.50
N PRO A 994 -13.27 79.05 -24.97
CA PRO A 994 -12.66 79.08 -23.62
C PRO A 994 -12.02 80.46 -23.27
N ALA A 995 -11.53 80.68 -22.03
CA ALA A 995 -10.29 81.44 -21.73
C ALA A 995 -9.87 81.29 -20.24
N PRO A 996 -8.56 81.35 -19.89
CA PRO A 996 -8.03 80.78 -18.66
C PRO A 996 -7.56 81.84 -17.64
N ALA A 997 -7.51 81.45 -16.36
CA ALA A 997 -6.80 82.16 -15.28
C ALA A 997 -6.50 81.17 -14.14
N PRO A 998 -5.53 81.46 -13.24
CA PRO A 998 -4.11 81.51 -13.51
C PRO A 998 -3.34 80.47 -12.67
N ALA A 999 -2.07 80.32 -13.02
CA ALA A 999 -1.13 79.37 -12.46
C ALA A 999 -1.01 79.42 -10.92
N ALA A 1000 -1.19 78.26 -10.31
CA ALA A 1000 -0.52 77.93 -9.05
C ALA A 1000 0.93 77.51 -9.39
N GLU A 1001 1.87 78.01 -8.59
CA GLU A 1001 3.31 77.78 -8.72
C GLU A 1001 3.66 76.29 -8.85
N PRO A 1002 4.72 75.93 -9.61
CA PRO A 1002 5.06 74.53 -9.83
C PRO A 1002 5.52 73.94 -8.50
N MET A 1003 4.78 72.96 -7.99
CA MET A 1003 5.26 72.10 -6.91
C MET A 1003 6.56 71.46 -7.37
N THR A 1004 7.68 72.03 -6.94
CA THR A 1004 8.99 71.44 -7.10
C THR A 1004 8.94 70.07 -6.45
N ASN A 1005 9.19 69.02 -7.24
CA ASN A 1005 9.07 67.63 -6.80
C ASN A 1005 9.90 67.42 -5.51
N PRO A 1006 9.26 67.24 -4.34
CA PRO A 1006 9.97 67.16 -3.07
C PRO A 1006 10.83 65.88 -2.97
N CYS A 1007 10.62 64.94 -3.88
CA CYS A 1007 11.43 63.72 -4.02
C CYS A 1007 12.79 63.97 -4.71
N MET A 1008 13.00 65.14 -5.34
CA MET A 1008 14.25 65.51 -6.05
C MET A 1008 14.79 66.85 -5.50
N ARG A 1009 15.50 66.81 -4.37
CA ARG A 1009 16.31 67.94 -3.85
C ARG A 1009 17.81 67.61 -4.01
N GLU A 1010 18.59 68.58 -4.48
CA GLU A 1010 20.02 68.42 -4.77
C GLU A 1010 20.82 67.84 -3.59
N GLY A 1011 21.69 66.87 -3.89
CA GLY A 1011 22.53 66.18 -2.92
C GLY A 1011 21.90 64.95 -2.23
N ARG A 1012 20.68 64.53 -2.61
CA ARG A 1012 20.03 63.30 -2.10
C ARG A 1012 19.92 62.19 -3.17
N ARG A 1013 19.92 60.93 -2.73
CA ARG A 1013 19.74 59.73 -3.58
C ARG A 1013 18.28 59.60 -4.07
N PRO A 1014 18.01 59.05 -5.27
CA PRO A 1014 16.65 58.93 -5.81
C PRO A 1014 15.76 57.96 -5.00
N VAL A 1015 14.49 58.35 -4.79
CA VAL A 1015 13.49 57.57 -4.03
C VAL A 1015 12.88 56.47 -4.89
N VAL A 1016 12.58 55.30 -4.32
CA VAL A 1016 11.98 54.18 -5.05
C VAL A 1016 10.77 53.61 -4.35
N LEU A 1017 9.80 53.21 -5.17
CA LEU A 1017 8.46 52.81 -4.77
C LEU A 1017 8.17 51.34 -5.13
N TYR A 1018 7.84 50.52 -4.14
CA TYR A 1018 7.49 49.09 -4.30
C TYR A 1018 6.00 48.86 -4.15
N THR A 1019 5.36 48.16 -5.09
CA THR A 1019 3.90 48.06 -5.12
C THR A 1019 3.39 46.66 -4.80
N GLN A 1020 2.52 46.54 -3.80
CA GLN A 1020 1.95 45.27 -3.32
C GLN A 1020 0.42 45.20 -3.54
N ILE A 1021 -0.06 44.04 -4.01
CA ILE A 1021 -1.48 43.73 -4.28
C ILE A 1021 -1.89 42.38 -3.67
N TYR A 1022 -3.18 42.16 -3.45
CA TYR A 1022 -3.69 40.92 -2.82
C TYR A 1022 -4.32 39.96 -3.83
N SER A 1023 -4.85 40.48 -4.94
CA SER A 1023 -5.46 39.71 -6.03
C SER A 1023 -4.94 40.15 -7.40
N ALA A 1024 -5.26 39.42 -8.47
CA ALA A 1024 -4.88 39.83 -9.83
C ALA A 1024 -5.70 41.04 -10.33
N ASP A 1025 -6.84 41.33 -9.72
CA ASP A 1025 -7.78 42.35 -10.15
C ASP A 1025 -7.22 43.77 -9.94
N GLU A 1026 -6.40 43.98 -8.91
CA GLU A 1026 -5.76 45.28 -8.60
C GLU A 1026 -4.55 45.60 -9.51
N GLN A 1027 -4.06 44.63 -10.28
CA GLN A 1027 -2.81 44.76 -11.04
C GLN A 1027 -2.89 45.81 -12.16
N ARG A 1028 -4.09 46.06 -12.71
CA ARG A 1028 -4.30 47.10 -13.72
C ARG A 1028 -4.16 48.49 -13.11
N THR A 1029 -4.85 48.76 -12.00
CA THR A 1029 -4.81 50.04 -11.28
C THR A 1029 -3.39 50.41 -10.81
N ALA A 1030 -2.62 49.41 -10.34
CA ALA A 1030 -1.22 49.59 -9.98
C ALA A 1030 -0.35 50.01 -11.19
N ARG A 1031 -0.50 49.35 -12.35
CA ARG A 1031 0.27 49.67 -13.57
C ARG A 1031 -0.02 51.08 -14.10
N ASP A 1032 -1.28 51.49 -14.06
CA ASP A 1032 -1.69 52.79 -14.59
C ASP A 1032 -1.11 53.95 -13.76
N PHE A 1033 -1.02 53.80 -12.43
CA PHE A 1033 -0.38 54.80 -11.59
C PHE A 1033 1.14 54.88 -11.75
N LEU A 1034 1.82 53.74 -11.87
CA LEU A 1034 3.28 53.75 -12.05
C LEU A 1034 3.70 54.46 -13.35
N LYS A 1035 2.88 54.38 -14.41
CA LYS A 1035 3.06 55.16 -15.64
C LYS A 1035 2.97 56.68 -15.44
N LEU A 1036 2.13 57.17 -14.53
CA LEU A 1036 1.99 58.60 -14.22
C LEU A 1036 3.20 59.21 -13.47
N LEU A 1037 4.13 58.36 -13.04
CA LEU A 1037 5.36 58.75 -12.34
C LEU A 1037 6.61 58.70 -13.25
N GLU A 1038 6.48 58.16 -14.47
CA GLU A 1038 7.56 58.16 -15.47
C GLU A 1038 8.01 59.60 -15.79
N GLY A 1039 9.33 59.83 -15.80
CA GLY A 1039 9.91 61.17 -15.96
C GLY A 1039 9.93 62.04 -14.69
N SER A 1040 9.41 61.56 -13.55
CA SER A 1040 9.45 62.28 -12.26
C SER A 1040 10.73 62.04 -11.44
N GLY A 1041 11.66 61.22 -11.93
CA GLY A 1041 12.91 60.87 -11.22
C GLY A 1041 12.76 59.86 -10.07
N ILE A 1042 11.63 59.14 -9.99
CA ILE A 1042 11.32 58.10 -8.99
C ILE A 1042 11.34 56.74 -9.71
N SER A 1043 12.10 55.75 -9.21
CA SER A 1043 12.23 54.41 -9.84
C SER A 1043 11.17 53.43 -9.30
N THR A 1044 10.64 52.54 -10.15
CA THR A 1044 9.45 51.69 -9.88
C THR A 1044 9.58 50.28 -10.49
N PRO A 1045 10.22 49.31 -9.81
CA PRO A 1045 10.65 48.04 -10.41
C PRO A 1045 9.60 46.92 -10.62
N GLY A 1046 8.31 47.10 -10.27
CA GLY A 1046 7.22 46.13 -10.55
C GLY A 1046 6.17 45.93 -9.44
N ILE A 1047 5.18 45.05 -9.66
CA ILE A 1047 4.01 44.82 -8.77
C ILE A 1047 3.94 43.35 -8.29
N GLU A 1048 3.77 43.12 -6.97
CA GLU A 1048 3.79 41.79 -6.32
C GLU A 1048 2.44 41.37 -5.71
N ASN A 1049 2.01 40.11 -5.89
CA ASN A 1049 0.82 39.53 -5.23
C ASN A 1049 1.18 38.79 -3.91
N VAL A 1050 0.79 39.38 -2.78
CA VAL A 1050 1.27 38.96 -1.45
C VAL A 1050 0.58 37.73 -0.86
N VAL A 1051 -0.63 37.38 -1.32
CA VAL A 1051 -1.38 36.20 -0.85
C VAL A 1051 -0.87 34.93 -1.54
N SER A 1052 -0.72 35.00 -2.86
CA SER A 1052 -0.16 33.93 -3.69
C SER A 1052 1.31 33.72 -3.39
N ALA A 1053 2.00 34.80 -3.02
CA ALA A 1053 3.19 34.69 -2.21
C ALA A 1053 2.81 33.89 -0.95
N ALA A 1054 2.36 34.46 0.18
CA ALA A 1054 2.37 33.79 1.50
C ALA A 1054 1.99 32.29 1.54
N ALA A 1055 0.99 31.87 0.75
CA ALA A 1055 0.60 30.46 0.59
C ALA A 1055 1.74 29.51 0.17
N ARG A 1056 2.64 29.91 -0.73
CA ARG A 1056 3.80 29.10 -1.13
C ARG A 1056 4.87 28.97 -0.02
N ARG A 1057 4.78 29.80 1.03
CA ARG A 1057 5.74 29.93 2.14
C ARG A 1057 5.24 29.19 3.38
N GLY A 1058 3.99 28.69 3.33
CA GLY A 1058 3.34 28.04 4.46
C GLY A 1058 3.01 28.99 5.62
N SER A 1059 3.08 30.31 5.42
CA SER A 1059 2.76 31.31 6.43
C SER A 1059 1.37 31.92 6.18
N PRO A 1060 0.68 32.40 7.24
CA PRO A 1060 -0.63 33.04 7.08
C PRO A 1060 -0.51 34.31 6.22
N PRO A 1061 -1.44 34.55 5.27
CA PRO A 1061 -1.37 35.71 4.39
C PRO A 1061 -1.55 37.03 5.17
N PRO A 1062 -0.90 38.12 4.76
CA PRO A 1062 -1.03 39.41 5.41
C PRO A 1062 -2.47 39.93 5.27
N LEU A 1063 -2.97 40.61 6.31
CA LEU A 1063 -4.31 41.19 6.30
C LEU A 1063 -4.40 42.33 5.27
N PRO A 1064 -5.51 42.44 4.52
CA PRO A 1064 -5.68 43.49 3.53
C PRO A 1064 -5.84 44.86 4.17
N TRP A 1065 -5.12 45.85 3.62
CA TRP A 1065 -5.31 47.24 3.99
C TRP A 1065 -6.69 47.75 3.52
N PRO A 1066 -7.40 48.57 4.29
CA PRO A 1066 -8.76 49.04 3.93
C PRO A 1066 -8.77 50.21 2.93
N ARG A 1067 -7.60 50.81 2.65
CA ARG A 1067 -7.42 51.92 1.69
C ARG A 1067 -5.98 51.93 1.12
N PRO A 1068 -5.73 52.55 -0.04
CA PRO A 1068 -4.39 52.62 -0.62
C PRO A 1068 -3.42 53.31 0.34
N THR A 1069 -2.34 52.64 0.70
CA THR A 1069 -1.47 53.05 1.80
C THR A 1069 -0.02 53.06 1.34
N PHE A 1070 0.65 54.20 1.51
CA PHE A 1070 2.08 54.37 1.25
C PHE A 1070 2.85 54.31 2.58
N ILE A 1071 3.68 53.30 2.79
CA ILE A 1071 4.45 53.15 4.02
C ILE A 1071 5.86 53.67 3.76
N TYR A 1072 6.26 54.74 4.45
CA TYR A 1072 7.59 55.32 4.32
C TYR A 1072 8.45 54.92 5.51
N HIS A 1073 9.69 54.55 5.22
CA HIS A 1073 10.52 53.91 6.24
C HIS A 1073 11.23 54.94 7.12
N ALA A 1074 11.65 56.10 6.58
CA ALA A 1074 12.29 57.15 7.38
C ALA A 1074 11.46 58.45 7.40
N ARG A 1075 11.44 59.14 8.55
CA ARG A 1075 10.69 60.42 8.72
C ARG A 1075 11.01 61.48 7.67
N ARG A 1076 12.24 61.48 7.13
CA ARG A 1076 12.68 62.43 6.10
C ARG A 1076 12.08 62.20 4.70
N ASP A 1077 11.55 61.01 4.44
CA ASP A 1077 10.92 60.64 3.16
C ASP A 1077 9.39 60.79 3.23
N GLY A 1078 8.86 61.11 4.41
CA GLY A 1078 7.43 61.28 4.66
C GLY A 1078 6.79 62.44 3.90
N GLU A 1079 7.55 63.43 3.43
CA GLU A 1079 7.03 64.49 2.55
C GLU A 1079 6.89 64.02 1.09
N CYS A 1080 7.84 63.24 0.57
CA CYS A 1080 7.73 62.59 -0.74
C CYS A 1080 6.59 61.54 -0.76
N ALA A 1081 6.42 60.77 0.32
CA ALA A 1081 5.34 59.79 0.44
C ALA A 1081 3.94 60.43 0.51
N ARG A 1082 3.81 61.57 1.23
CA ARG A 1082 2.56 62.35 1.27
C ARG A 1082 2.23 62.97 -0.09
N TRP A 1083 3.25 63.41 -0.82
CA TRP A 1083 3.09 63.91 -2.19
C TRP A 1083 2.64 62.81 -3.17
N LEU A 1084 3.24 61.61 -3.10
CA LEU A 1084 2.81 60.46 -3.90
C LEU A 1084 1.40 59.96 -3.56
N ALA A 1085 1.02 59.98 -2.28
CA ALA A 1085 -0.32 59.62 -1.84
C ALA A 1085 -1.38 60.59 -2.40
N GLN A 1086 -1.11 61.91 -2.35
CA GLN A 1086 -1.96 62.93 -2.96
C GLN A 1086 -2.01 62.82 -4.49
N LYS A 1087 -0.91 62.43 -5.15
CA LYS A 1087 -0.87 62.21 -6.61
C LYS A 1087 -1.61 60.95 -7.05
N PHE A 1088 -1.74 59.94 -6.17
CA PHE A 1088 -2.51 58.71 -6.41
C PHE A 1088 -4.02 58.93 -6.25
N SER A 1089 -4.44 59.44 -5.09
CA SER A 1089 -5.85 59.66 -4.75
C SER A 1089 -5.98 60.43 -3.43
N ASP A 1090 -6.98 61.31 -3.31
CA ASP A 1090 -7.31 62.02 -2.07
C ASP A 1090 -7.66 61.11 -0.89
N LYS A 1091 -7.95 59.82 -1.16
CA LYS A 1091 -8.24 58.80 -0.14
C LYS A 1091 -7.03 57.98 0.29
N ALA A 1092 -5.89 58.12 -0.40
CA ALA A 1092 -4.66 57.40 -0.07
C ALA A 1092 -3.97 58.03 1.14
N VAL A 1093 -3.37 57.20 1.99
CA VAL A 1093 -2.69 57.67 3.21
C VAL A 1093 -1.22 57.28 3.21
N ALA A 1094 -0.37 58.18 3.70
CA ALA A 1094 1.04 57.91 3.91
C ALA A 1094 1.29 57.69 5.42
N LEU A 1095 1.80 56.51 5.79
CA LEU A 1095 2.05 56.12 7.17
C LEU A 1095 3.54 55.83 7.39
N PRO A 1096 4.11 56.17 8.56
CA PRO A 1096 5.45 55.73 8.89
C PRO A 1096 5.44 54.22 9.17
N LEU A 1097 6.54 53.55 8.84
CA LEU A 1097 6.76 52.16 9.24
C LEU A 1097 6.65 52.03 10.77
N ALA A 1098 6.01 50.96 11.25
CA ALA A 1098 5.84 50.72 12.69
C ALA A 1098 7.19 50.63 13.40
N ALA A 1099 7.31 51.22 14.59
CA ALA A 1099 8.58 51.36 15.31
C ALA A 1099 9.22 50.01 15.73
N SER A 1100 8.47 48.92 15.68
CA SER A 1100 8.94 47.55 15.91
C SER A 1100 9.62 46.92 14.68
N LEU A 1101 9.62 47.58 13.52
CA LEU A 1101 10.18 47.11 12.25
C LEU A 1101 11.33 48.02 11.77
N GLN A 1102 12.34 47.44 11.12
CA GLN A 1102 13.58 48.14 10.79
C GLN A 1102 13.43 49.03 9.54
N ALA A 1103 13.61 50.34 9.71
CA ALA A 1103 13.46 51.33 8.65
C ALA A 1103 14.68 51.41 7.69
N SER A 1104 14.43 51.53 6.39
CA SER A 1104 15.43 51.79 5.34
C SER A 1104 15.15 53.13 4.63
N PRO A 1105 15.97 54.18 4.84
CA PRO A 1105 15.72 55.52 4.27
C PRO A 1105 15.80 55.57 2.73
N GLY A 1106 14.90 56.32 2.08
CA GLY A 1106 14.79 56.47 0.62
C GLY A 1106 13.77 55.54 -0.05
N VAL A 1107 13.02 54.78 0.75
CA VAL A 1107 12.13 53.72 0.28
C VAL A 1107 10.73 53.86 0.82
N ILE A 1108 9.78 53.68 -0.09
CA ILE A 1108 8.36 53.79 0.16
C ILE A 1108 7.68 52.55 -0.42
N GLU A 1109 6.89 51.86 0.39
CA GLU A 1109 6.03 50.75 -0.04
C GLU A 1109 4.64 51.26 -0.38
N PHE A 1110 3.98 50.70 -1.38
CA PHE A 1110 2.65 51.08 -1.83
C PHE A 1110 1.71 49.88 -1.86
N TRP A 1111 0.80 49.84 -0.89
CA TRP A 1111 -0.15 48.78 -0.67
C TRP A 1111 -1.54 49.16 -1.21
N LEU A 1112 -2.04 48.39 -2.17
CA LEU A 1112 -3.39 48.55 -2.69
C LEU A 1112 -4.39 47.66 -1.93
N PRO A 1113 -5.55 48.20 -1.52
CA PRO A 1113 -6.56 47.44 -0.80
C PRO A 1113 -7.20 46.41 -1.74
N ALA A 1114 -7.53 45.23 -1.20
CA ALA A 1114 -8.27 44.24 -1.96
C ALA A 1114 -9.64 44.81 -2.35
N GLN A 1115 -10.00 44.80 -3.64
CA GLN A 1115 -11.32 45.26 -4.04
C GLN A 1115 -12.38 44.29 -3.50
N ALA A 1116 -13.36 44.80 -2.75
CA ALA A 1116 -14.52 44.00 -2.39
C ALA A 1116 -15.23 43.64 -3.71
N LYS A 1117 -15.34 42.33 -4.01
CA LYS A 1117 -16.12 41.88 -5.16
C LYS A 1117 -17.53 42.47 -5.05
N PRO A 1118 -18.09 43.07 -6.11
CA PRO A 1118 -19.50 43.37 -6.10
C PRO A 1118 -20.25 42.05 -5.92
N ASN A 1119 -21.13 41.99 -4.92
CA ASN A 1119 -22.00 40.84 -4.68
C ASN A 1119 -22.91 40.57 -5.88
#